data_AF-A0AAN7SEA4-F1
#
_entry.id   AF-A0AAN7SEA4-F1
#
_cell.length_a   1.000
_cell.length_b   1.000
_cell.length_c   1.000
_cell.angle_alpha   90.00
_cell.angle_beta   90.00
_cell.angle_gamma   90.00
#
_symmetry.space_group_name_H-M   'P 1'
#
loop_
_entity.id
_entity.type
_entity.pdbx_description
1 polymer ?
#
loop_
_entity_poly.entity_id
_entity_poly.type
_entity_poly.pdbx_seq_one_letter_code
_entity_poly.pdbx_strand_id
1 'polypeptide(L)'
;MKGSGVWSNTIIEDCCWFFKLPHKDGPSHRVGNPLAKDFLNKFSESVLAGDTENAEKVLSIERKLSYWRNNRGRIMEQMVVWINRKCLPKQLRIAESKYGAILPQVLVTGTLTRRAVEPTWMTASNAHPERVGSELRSMVQAPPGYNIVGADVDSQELWIASTIGDAHFAKIHGGTPLGWMTISGNKNDGTDMHSVTAKAIGISRDQAKVINYARIYGAGQNFAEQLLKQFNPTMSENEVRNKATKMFALTKGKRVYYLKKEYLLEFPDKAYGRWQAFEIAKLHGKKTEEMFITAKWVGGTESAMFNRLEEIANNPEPVTPFLDCRLSRALEPKTVANDRFLPTRINWVVQSGAADFLHLMLVCMRWIMQDRARFCLSFHDEVRYLVPEQYKYQAALAMHVTNLLTRSFCSAKLGIRDLPQSVAFFSSVEVDTVLRKEAKQDCRTPSNPHGLTSGYGIPNGESLDIYQAIDKAGGQFVWWNNRKSLIFFTFSTKLKKSIVLMHIFVLEMSRATKRKHVLMEVLQDDFSPPTEQQQIVKVVSSKGNNLHEVEAADGSTFLVSMPTKFRKNVWVKRGDFVLVEPIEEGDKVKAEMVRVLTNDHIKYFVKDGVWPEAFNEVNAKKETDGDELFINTNRRVVLDKDSDSDSDSSD
;
A
#
# COMPACT_ATOMS: atom_id res chain seq x y z
N MET A 1 27.21 -24.42 -29.78
CA MET A 1 26.36 -23.27 -29.42
C MET A 1 24.97 -23.77 -29.08
N LYS A 2 24.52 -23.64 -27.82
CA LYS A 2 23.14 -23.99 -27.43
C LYS A 2 22.25 -22.75 -27.61
N GLY A 3 21.85 -22.48 -28.86
CA GLY A 3 20.81 -21.50 -29.17
C GLY A 3 19.42 -22.02 -28.79
N SER A 4 18.43 -21.12 -28.67
CA SER A 4 17.04 -21.47 -28.34
C SER A 4 16.25 -22.12 -29.50
N GLY A 5 16.90 -22.32 -30.64
CA GLY A 5 16.28 -22.92 -31.82
C GLY A 5 16.19 -24.44 -31.68
N VAL A 6 15.03 -25.01 -32.00
CA VAL A 6 14.89 -26.47 -32.10
C VAL A 6 15.37 -26.88 -33.49
N TRP A 7 16.41 -27.72 -33.58
CA TRP A 7 16.91 -28.18 -34.87
C TRP A 7 15.79 -28.87 -35.66
N SER A 8 15.62 -28.49 -36.93
CA SER A 8 14.49 -28.96 -37.74
C SER A 8 14.75 -30.27 -38.49
N ASN A 9 15.86 -30.97 -38.19
CA ASN A 9 16.33 -32.17 -38.90
C ASN A 9 16.46 -31.97 -40.43
N THR A 10 16.52 -30.73 -40.91
CA THR A 10 16.67 -30.40 -42.32
C THR A 10 18.09 -29.91 -42.55
N ILE A 11 18.83 -30.63 -43.39
CA ILE A 11 20.17 -30.27 -43.84
C ILE A 11 20.06 -30.03 -45.34
N ILE A 12 20.51 -28.86 -45.81
CA ILE A 12 20.63 -28.56 -47.23
C ILE A 12 22.13 -28.52 -47.56
N GLU A 13 22.52 -29.30 -48.58
CA GLU A 13 23.88 -29.32 -49.16
C GLU A 13 25.02 -29.51 -48.14
N ASP A 14 24.80 -30.28 -47.08
CA ASP A 14 25.76 -30.58 -46.01
C ASP A 14 26.44 -29.37 -45.33
N CYS A 15 25.91 -28.15 -45.55
CA CYS A 15 26.50 -26.90 -45.04
C CYS A 15 25.50 -25.97 -44.35
N CYS A 16 24.18 -26.18 -44.53
CA CYS A 16 23.15 -25.32 -43.94
C CYS A 16 22.30 -26.07 -42.92
N TRP A 17 22.24 -25.57 -41.67
CA TRP A 17 21.40 -26.10 -40.60
C TRP A 17 20.21 -25.18 -40.32
N PHE A 18 19.00 -25.74 -40.36
CA PHE A 18 17.78 -25.00 -40.05
C PHE A 18 17.36 -25.19 -38.59
N PHE A 19 17.07 -24.07 -37.93
CA PHE A 19 16.55 -24.04 -36.57
C PHE A 19 15.14 -23.46 -36.57
N LYS A 20 14.19 -24.20 -35.99
CA LYS A 20 12.83 -23.73 -35.77
C LYS A 20 12.83 -22.63 -34.73
N LEU A 21 12.19 -21.50 -35.08
CA LEU A 21 11.95 -20.40 -34.16
C LEU A 21 11.06 -20.85 -32.98
N PRO A 22 11.41 -20.50 -31.73
CA PRO A 22 10.66 -20.93 -30.57
C PRO A 22 9.32 -20.18 -30.44
N HIS A 23 8.22 -20.93 -30.32
CA HIS A 23 6.87 -20.42 -30.12
C HIS A 23 6.51 -20.32 -28.63
N LYS A 24 5.76 -19.27 -28.23
CA LYS A 24 5.41 -19.03 -26.82
C LYS A 24 4.60 -20.16 -26.18
N ASP A 25 3.71 -20.77 -26.97
CA ASP A 25 2.82 -21.86 -26.55
C ASP A 25 3.47 -23.26 -26.68
N GLY A 26 4.78 -23.31 -26.91
CA GLY A 26 5.57 -24.54 -26.88
C GLY A 26 6.10 -25.00 -28.25
N PRO A 27 7.01 -25.99 -28.24
CA PRO A 27 7.81 -26.38 -29.41
C PRO A 27 7.00 -27.07 -30.52
N SER A 28 5.80 -27.59 -30.23
CA SER A 28 4.91 -28.20 -31.23
C SER A 28 4.27 -27.18 -32.17
N HIS A 29 4.07 -25.94 -31.72
CA HIS A 29 3.39 -24.90 -32.50
C HIS A 29 4.28 -24.32 -33.60
N ARG A 30 3.68 -23.95 -34.74
CA ARG A 30 4.37 -23.30 -35.86
C ARG A 30 4.30 -21.79 -35.69
N VAL A 31 5.40 -21.09 -35.98
CA VAL A 31 5.47 -19.62 -35.84
C VAL A 31 4.62 -18.90 -36.89
N GLY A 32 4.59 -19.39 -38.13
CA GLY A 32 3.81 -18.80 -39.22
C GLY A 32 4.36 -17.44 -39.67
N ASN A 33 4.16 -16.41 -38.86
CA ASN A 33 4.63 -15.05 -39.11
C ASN A 33 5.79 -14.68 -38.15
N PRO A 34 7.05 -14.60 -38.62
CA PRO A 34 8.20 -14.21 -37.79
C PRO A 34 8.15 -12.73 -37.36
N LEU A 35 7.28 -11.91 -37.96
CA LEU A 35 7.01 -10.51 -37.59
C LEU A 35 5.80 -10.37 -36.65
N ALA A 36 5.29 -11.48 -36.10
CA ALA A 36 4.21 -11.42 -35.14
C ALA A 36 4.66 -10.72 -33.84
N LYS A 37 3.69 -10.16 -33.10
CA LYS A 37 3.89 -9.42 -31.84
C LYS A 37 4.84 -10.12 -30.86
N ASP A 38 4.75 -11.44 -30.78
CA ASP A 38 5.52 -12.27 -29.85
C ASP A 38 7.02 -12.33 -30.17
N PHE A 39 7.42 -11.97 -31.38
CA PHE A 39 8.81 -11.99 -31.85
C PHE A 39 9.43 -10.58 -31.91
N LEU A 40 8.64 -9.52 -31.77
CA LEU A 40 9.12 -8.12 -31.84
C LEU A 40 10.20 -7.80 -30.82
N ASN A 41 10.06 -8.33 -29.60
CA ASN A 41 11.06 -8.14 -28.54
C ASN A 41 12.36 -8.93 -28.82
N LYS A 42 12.29 -10.02 -29.60
CA LYS A 42 13.48 -10.81 -29.97
C LYS A 42 14.34 -10.08 -31.01
N PHE A 43 13.73 -9.19 -31.81
CA PHE A 43 14.49 -8.28 -32.67
C PHE A 43 15.20 -7.19 -31.87
N SER A 44 14.62 -6.69 -30.76
CA SER A 44 15.29 -5.71 -29.89
C SER A 44 16.42 -6.30 -29.06
N GLU A 45 16.36 -7.59 -28.75
CA GLU A 45 17.42 -8.33 -28.04
C GLU A 45 18.53 -8.82 -29.00
N SER A 46 18.50 -8.41 -30.27
CA SER A 46 19.40 -8.87 -31.35
C SER A 46 19.43 -10.38 -31.55
N VAL A 47 18.38 -11.09 -31.11
CA VAL A 47 18.21 -12.54 -31.33
C VAL A 47 17.76 -12.82 -32.76
N LEU A 48 17.02 -11.89 -33.37
CA LEU A 48 16.63 -11.89 -34.78
C LEU A 48 17.07 -10.56 -35.40
N ALA A 49 17.69 -10.59 -36.57
CA ALA A 49 18.16 -9.40 -37.28
C ALA A 49 17.90 -9.53 -38.78
N GLY A 50 17.80 -8.39 -39.47
CA GLY A 50 17.84 -8.35 -40.93
C GLY A 50 19.27 -8.53 -41.42
N ASP A 51 19.44 -9.14 -42.58
CA ASP A 51 20.74 -9.27 -43.26
C ASP A 51 21.14 -8.00 -44.03
N THR A 52 20.18 -7.11 -44.28
CA THR A 52 20.33 -5.90 -45.08
C THR A 52 19.79 -4.67 -44.35
N GLU A 53 20.33 -3.49 -44.66
CA GLU A 53 19.88 -2.21 -44.11
C GLU A 53 18.37 -1.96 -44.38
N ASN A 54 17.88 -2.42 -45.54
CA ASN A 54 16.46 -2.35 -45.88
C ASN A 54 15.62 -3.26 -44.99
N ALA A 55 16.07 -4.48 -44.69
CA ALA A 55 15.39 -5.38 -43.78
C ALA A 55 15.32 -4.79 -42.35
N GLU A 56 16.42 -4.20 -41.87
CA GLU A 56 16.43 -3.50 -40.57
C GLU A 56 15.44 -2.32 -40.54
N LYS A 57 15.38 -1.52 -41.61
CA LYS A 57 14.40 -0.45 -41.74
C LYS A 57 12.97 -0.97 -41.69
N VAL A 58 12.65 -2.04 -42.43
CA VAL A 58 11.32 -2.67 -42.41
C VAL A 58 10.95 -3.18 -41.02
N LEU A 59 11.89 -3.84 -40.32
CA LEU A 59 11.70 -4.30 -38.95
C LEU A 59 11.44 -3.14 -37.99
N SER A 60 12.15 -2.02 -38.15
CA SER A 60 11.95 -0.82 -37.34
C SER A 60 10.57 -0.19 -37.56
N ILE A 61 10.08 -0.19 -38.81
CA ILE A 61 8.76 0.34 -39.18
C ILE A 61 7.67 -0.56 -38.64
N GLU A 62 7.81 -1.87 -38.78
CA GLU A 62 6.88 -2.85 -38.23
C GLU A 62 6.70 -2.64 -36.73
N ARG A 63 7.82 -2.56 -35.99
CA ARG A 63 7.83 -2.37 -34.54
C ARG A 63 7.03 -1.12 -34.14
N LYS A 64 7.25 -0.02 -34.87
CA LYS A 64 6.56 1.26 -34.67
C LYS A 64 5.05 1.17 -34.92
N LEU A 65 4.63 0.37 -35.90
CA LEU A 65 3.23 0.23 -36.31
C LEU A 65 2.44 -0.83 -35.53
N SER A 66 3.10 -1.78 -34.87
CA SER A 66 2.45 -2.92 -34.20
C SER A 66 1.37 -2.49 -33.19
N TYR A 67 1.63 -1.45 -32.40
CA TYR A 67 0.62 -0.90 -31.48
C TYR A 67 -0.57 -0.29 -32.24
N TRP A 68 -0.30 0.52 -33.26
CA TRP A 68 -1.32 1.20 -34.03
C TRP A 68 -2.25 0.22 -34.77
N ARG A 69 -1.71 -0.83 -35.40
CA ARG A 69 -2.53 -1.82 -36.12
C ARG A 69 -3.59 -2.46 -35.24
N ASN A 70 -3.25 -2.75 -33.98
CA ASN A 70 -4.16 -3.40 -33.03
C ASN A 70 -5.21 -2.45 -32.45
N ASN A 71 -4.89 -1.16 -32.32
CA ASN A 71 -5.75 -0.20 -31.63
C ASN A 71 -6.52 0.74 -32.56
N ARG A 72 -6.08 0.93 -33.82
CA ARG A 72 -6.66 1.87 -34.79
C ARG A 72 -8.17 1.72 -34.92
N GLY A 73 -8.69 0.52 -35.13
CA GLY A 73 -10.13 0.29 -35.30
C GLY A 73 -10.91 0.81 -34.10
N ARG A 74 -10.51 0.38 -32.90
CA ARG A 74 -11.11 0.77 -31.62
C ARG A 74 -11.06 2.27 -31.36
N ILE A 75 -9.97 2.94 -31.78
CA ILE A 75 -9.79 4.39 -31.64
C ILE A 75 -10.73 5.15 -32.60
N MET A 76 -10.81 4.71 -33.85
CA MET A 76 -11.62 5.39 -34.88
C MET A 76 -13.12 5.16 -34.68
N GLU A 77 -13.50 4.06 -34.03
CA GLU A 77 -14.88 3.69 -33.71
C GLU A 77 -15.40 4.33 -32.41
N GLN A 78 -14.61 5.19 -31.75
CA GLN A 78 -15.04 5.86 -30.54
C GLN A 78 -16.27 6.75 -30.78
N MET A 79 -17.21 6.73 -29.83
CA MET A 79 -18.39 7.60 -29.88
C MET A 79 -17.99 9.04 -29.52
N VAL A 80 -17.92 9.90 -30.53
CA VAL A 80 -17.63 11.33 -30.37
C VAL A 80 -18.90 12.14 -30.50
N VAL A 81 -19.21 12.94 -29.49
CA VAL A 81 -20.34 13.86 -29.49
C VAL A 81 -19.83 15.29 -29.55
N TRP A 82 -20.18 15.99 -30.62
CA TRP A 82 -19.83 17.39 -30.81
C TRP A 82 -20.90 18.31 -30.20
N ILE A 83 -20.46 19.35 -29.49
CA ILE A 83 -21.36 20.33 -28.88
C ILE A 83 -21.69 21.40 -29.91
N ASN A 84 -22.98 21.64 -30.14
CA ASN A 84 -23.41 22.72 -31.03
C ASN A 84 -22.96 24.08 -30.46
N ARG A 85 -22.47 24.97 -31.33
CA ARG A 85 -22.00 26.32 -30.96
C ARG A 85 -23.04 27.11 -30.17
N LYS A 86 -24.34 26.90 -30.42
CA LYS A 86 -25.44 27.54 -29.67
C LYS A 86 -25.52 27.12 -28.20
N CYS A 87 -25.03 25.93 -27.85
CA CYS A 87 -25.02 25.38 -26.50
C CYS A 87 -23.72 25.71 -25.74
N LEU A 88 -22.68 26.18 -26.43
CA LEU A 88 -21.43 26.56 -25.78
C LEU A 88 -21.61 27.83 -24.91
N PRO A 89 -20.91 27.94 -23.78
CA PRO A 89 -20.77 29.19 -23.04
C PRO A 89 -20.29 30.33 -23.95
N LYS A 90 -20.74 31.57 -23.71
CA LYS A 90 -20.41 32.73 -24.55
C LYS A 90 -18.90 32.91 -24.72
N GLN A 91 -18.12 32.65 -23.67
CA GLN A 91 -16.67 32.74 -23.64
C GLN A 91 -16.00 31.78 -24.63
N LEU A 92 -16.56 30.58 -24.82
CA LEU A 92 -16.04 29.55 -25.72
C LEU A 92 -16.53 29.70 -27.17
N ARG A 93 -17.51 30.58 -27.43
CA ARG A 93 -18.01 30.85 -28.80
C ARG A 93 -17.08 31.73 -29.62
N ILE A 94 -16.18 32.44 -28.96
CA ILE A 94 -15.26 33.42 -29.54
C ILE A 94 -14.17 32.72 -30.37
N ALA A 95 -13.73 31.54 -29.92
CA ALA A 95 -12.81 30.69 -30.68
C ALA A 95 -13.54 29.97 -31.82
N GLU A 96 -12.90 29.82 -32.98
CA GLU A 96 -13.40 28.99 -34.10
C GLU A 96 -13.26 27.47 -33.85
N SER A 97 -12.81 27.07 -32.67
CA SER A 97 -12.58 25.68 -32.31
C SER A 97 -13.89 24.91 -32.10
N LYS A 98 -13.91 23.65 -32.57
CA LYS A 98 -15.00 22.70 -32.28
C LYS A 98 -14.74 22.03 -30.94
N TYR A 99 -15.74 22.01 -30.07
CA TYR A 99 -15.69 21.30 -28.79
C TYR A 99 -16.59 20.07 -28.83
N GLY A 100 -16.08 18.97 -28.32
CA GLY A 100 -16.79 17.71 -28.22
C GLY A 100 -16.28 16.90 -27.05
N ALA A 101 -16.96 15.79 -26.78
CA ALA A 101 -16.56 14.82 -25.79
C ALA A 101 -16.58 13.42 -26.40
N ILE A 102 -15.64 12.59 -25.95
CA ILE A 102 -15.65 11.16 -26.24
C ILE A 102 -16.44 10.49 -25.12
N LEU A 103 -17.44 9.69 -25.49
CA LEU A 103 -18.26 8.95 -24.54
C LEU A 103 -17.89 7.47 -24.62
N PRO A 104 -16.96 6.99 -23.77
CA PRO A 104 -16.57 5.59 -23.77
C PRO A 104 -17.75 4.71 -23.32
N GLN A 105 -17.95 3.59 -24.00
CA GLN A 105 -18.98 2.60 -23.65
C GLN A 105 -18.47 1.69 -22.53
N VAL A 106 -18.34 2.25 -21.33
CA VAL A 106 -17.80 1.53 -20.17
C VAL A 106 -18.83 0.58 -19.58
N LEU A 107 -18.48 -0.70 -19.50
CA LEU A 107 -19.22 -1.70 -18.72
C LEU A 107 -18.73 -1.64 -17.28
N VAL A 108 -19.47 -0.98 -16.38
CA VAL A 108 -19.05 -0.65 -15.00
C VAL A 108 -18.61 -1.89 -14.20
N THR A 109 -19.33 -3.01 -14.34
CA THR A 109 -18.99 -4.30 -13.71
C THR A 109 -18.83 -5.38 -14.77
N GLY A 110 -17.90 -5.16 -15.71
CA GLY A 110 -17.70 -6.04 -16.86
C GLY A 110 -16.92 -7.32 -16.56
N THR A 111 -16.16 -7.37 -15.47
CA THR A 111 -15.41 -8.57 -15.06
C THR A 111 -15.99 -9.23 -13.80
N LEU A 112 -15.61 -10.49 -13.55
CA LEU A 112 -15.89 -11.18 -12.28
C LEU A 112 -15.39 -10.39 -11.06
N THR A 113 -14.29 -9.65 -11.23
CA THR A 113 -13.67 -8.82 -10.19
C THR A 113 -14.33 -7.45 -10.05
N ARG A 114 -15.47 -7.25 -10.71
CA ARG A 114 -16.27 -6.00 -10.74
C ARG A 114 -15.50 -4.81 -11.31
N ARG A 115 -14.41 -5.05 -12.05
CA ARG A 115 -13.71 -4.00 -12.76
C ARG A 115 -14.54 -3.55 -13.95
N ALA A 116 -14.42 -2.26 -14.22
CA ALA A 116 -14.92 -1.70 -15.45
C ALA A 116 -14.21 -2.34 -16.65
N VAL A 117 -14.91 -2.44 -17.78
CA VAL A 117 -14.32 -2.90 -19.05
C VAL A 117 -14.66 -1.89 -20.13
N GLU A 118 -13.63 -1.37 -20.78
CA GLU A 118 -13.74 -0.67 -22.05
C GLU A 118 -12.49 -0.97 -22.91
N PRO A 119 -12.64 -1.35 -24.20
CA PRO A 119 -11.52 -1.90 -24.98
C PRO A 119 -10.40 -0.92 -25.37
N THR A 120 -10.59 0.39 -25.23
CA THR A 120 -9.72 1.43 -25.82
C THR A 120 -9.00 2.23 -24.76
N TRP A 121 -9.75 2.97 -23.95
CA TRP A 121 -9.28 3.83 -22.87
C TRP A 121 -8.74 3.01 -21.71
N MET A 122 -9.40 1.94 -21.28
CA MET A 122 -8.85 1.12 -20.17
C MET A 122 -7.63 0.28 -20.55
N THR A 123 -7.27 0.23 -21.85
CA THR A 123 -6.06 -0.44 -22.33
C THR A 123 -5.06 0.53 -22.95
N ALA A 124 -5.35 1.83 -22.92
CA ALA A 124 -4.52 2.86 -23.54
C ALA A 124 -3.15 2.91 -22.87
N SER A 125 -2.09 2.73 -23.67
CA SER A 125 -0.73 2.81 -23.15
C SER A 125 -0.30 4.24 -22.91
N ASN A 126 0.79 4.40 -22.14
CA ASN A 126 1.52 5.67 -22.10
C ASN A 126 2.28 5.90 -23.42
N ALA A 127 2.65 7.15 -23.67
CA ALA A 127 3.44 7.53 -24.84
C ALA A 127 4.80 6.80 -24.83
N HIS A 128 5.13 6.17 -25.95
CA HIS A 128 6.37 5.43 -26.14
C HIS A 128 7.06 5.88 -27.45
N PRO A 129 8.36 6.22 -27.44
CA PRO A 129 9.07 6.75 -28.61
C PRO A 129 9.08 5.82 -29.83
N GLU A 130 8.86 4.52 -29.61
CA GLU A 130 8.84 3.51 -30.65
C GLU A 130 7.44 2.98 -30.99
N ARG A 131 6.35 3.67 -30.61
CA ARG A 131 4.98 3.20 -30.89
C ARG A 131 4.13 4.34 -31.43
N VAL A 132 3.69 4.21 -32.67
CA VAL A 132 2.76 5.14 -33.34
C VAL A 132 1.42 5.15 -32.60
N GLY A 133 0.90 6.33 -32.29
CA GLY A 133 -0.39 6.54 -31.63
C GLY A 133 -0.42 6.16 -30.15
N SER A 134 0.72 5.87 -29.53
CA SER A 134 0.80 5.59 -28.09
C SER A 134 0.55 6.83 -27.22
N GLU A 135 0.61 8.02 -27.81
CA GLU A 135 0.28 9.31 -27.21
C GLU A 135 -1.22 9.61 -27.13
N LEU A 136 -2.10 8.69 -27.57
CA LEU A 136 -3.55 8.88 -27.66
C LEU A 136 -4.17 9.58 -26.44
N ARG A 137 -3.76 9.19 -25.22
CA ARG A 137 -4.26 9.78 -23.97
C ARG A 137 -4.10 11.31 -24.00
N SER A 138 -2.91 11.79 -24.36
CA SER A 138 -2.56 13.21 -24.35
C SER A 138 -3.31 14.06 -25.38
N MET A 139 -3.93 13.43 -26.38
CA MET A 139 -4.79 14.11 -27.34
C MET A 139 -6.15 14.50 -26.75
N VAL A 140 -6.53 13.92 -25.60
CA VAL A 140 -7.72 14.34 -24.86
C VAL A 140 -7.37 15.54 -23.99
N GLN A 141 -7.98 16.67 -24.31
CA GLN A 141 -7.73 17.95 -23.65
C GLN A 141 -8.95 18.39 -22.84
N ALA A 142 -8.71 19.06 -21.73
CA ALA A 142 -9.73 19.76 -20.98
C ALA A 142 -10.24 20.97 -21.80
N PRO A 143 -11.54 21.30 -21.75
CA PRO A 143 -12.02 22.56 -22.29
C PRO A 143 -11.38 23.76 -21.56
N PRO A 144 -11.25 24.93 -22.21
CA PRO A 144 -10.67 26.10 -21.58
C PRO A 144 -11.39 26.49 -20.28
N GLY A 145 -10.63 26.84 -19.25
CA GLY A 145 -11.13 27.10 -17.89
C GLY A 145 -11.34 25.85 -17.04
N TYR A 146 -10.90 24.68 -17.51
CA TYR A 146 -10.91 23.43 -16.77
C TYR A 146 -9.53 22.75 -16.82
N ASN A 147 -9.28 21.92 -15.81
CA ASN A 147 -8.11 21.07 -15.70
C ASN A 147 -8.53 19.64 -15.38
N ILE A 148 -7.73 18.69 -15.85
CA ILE A 148 -7.80 17.30 -15.45
C ILE A 148 -6.91 17.14 -14.22
N VAL A 149 -7.52 16.70 -13.12
CA VAL A 149 -6.86 16.43 -11.85
C VAL A 149 -6.95 14.95 -11.55
N GLY A 150 -5.85 14.33 -11.19
CA GLY A 150 -5.91 12.96 -10.70
C GLY A 150 -4.56 12.36 -10.36
N ALA A 151 -4.58 11.12 -9.88
CA ALA A 151 -3.40 10.46 -9.37
C ALA A 151 -3.46 8.96 -9.62
N ASP A 152 -2.29 8.34 -9.56
CA ASP A 152 -2.07 6.90 -9.58
C ASP A 152 -1.90 6.40 -8.13
N VAL A 153 -2.60 5.33 -7.75
CA VAL A 153 -2.45 4.76 -6.39
C VAL A 153 -1.26 3.80 -6.40
N ASP A 154 -0.12 4.25 -5.85
CA ASP A 154 1.10 3.43 -5.80
C ASP A 154 0.86 2.06 -5.16
N SER A 155 1.18 1.01 -5.92
CA SER A 155 1.17 -0.38 -5.48
C SER A 155 -0.12 -0.80 -4.75
N GLN A 156 -1.27 -0.29 -5.21
CA GLN A 156 -2.58 -0.48 -4.56
C GLN A 156 -2.85 -1.93 -4.16
N GLU A 157 -2.79 -2.86 -5.12
CA GLU A 157 -3.13 -4.27 -4.89
C GLU A 157 -2.13 -4.94 -3.94
N LEU A 158 -0.85 -4.57 -4.03
CA LEU A 158 0.19 -5.08 -3.16
C LEU A 158 -0.01 -4.58 -1.72
N TRP A 159 -0.37 -3.30 -1.55
CA TRP A 159 -0.71 -2.74 -0.25
C TRP A 159 -1.93 -3.45 0.36
N ILE A 160 -3.00 -3.66 -0.41
CA ILE A 160 -4.19 -4.41 0.04
C ILE A 160 -3.79 -5.82 0.51
N ALA A 161 -3.05 -6.56 -0.31
CA ALA A 161 -2.64 -7.92 0.01
C ALA A 161 -1.75 -7.97 1.27
N SER A 162 -0.80 -7.04 1.40
CA SER A 162 0.06 -6.93 2.58
C SER A 162 -0.72 -6.60 3.85
N THR A 163 -1.66 -5.64 3.77
CA THR A 163 -2.47 -5.18 4.91
C THR A 163 -3.42 -6.28 5.40
N ILE A 164 -3.98 -7.08 4.49
CA ILE A 164 -4.79 -8.25 4.85
C ILE A 164 -3.95 -9.28 5.63
N GLY A 165 -2.70 -9.51 5.20
CA GLY A 165 -1.76 -10.39 5.91
C GLY A 165 -1.38 -9.86 7.29
N ASP A 166 -1.00 -8.58 7.36
CA ASP A 166 -0.64 -7.87 8.59
C ASP A 166 -1.78 -7.86 9.61
N ALA A 167 -3.00 -7.56 9.15
CA ALA A 167 -4.19 -7.53 9.98
C ALA A 167 -4.53 -8.91 10.55
N HIS A 168 -4.29 -9.98 9.81
CA HIS A 168 -4.54 -11.34 10.30
C HIS A 168 -3.45 -11.80 11.27
N PHE A 169 -2.18 -11.45 11.00
CA PHE A 169 -1.05 -11.95 11.78
C PHE A 169 -0.78 -11.16 13.06
N ALA A 170 -0.69 -9.82 12.99
CA ALA A 170 -0.23 -8.98 14.08
C ALA A 170 -1.14 -7.80 14.42
N LYS A 171 -2.21 -7.55 13.64
CA LYS A 171 -3.12 -6.40 13.80
C LYS A 171 -2.44 -5.03 13.74
N ILE A 172 -1.24 -4.96 13.15
CA ILE A 172 -0.42 -3.76 13.01
C ILE A 172 0.16 -3.73 11.59
N HIS A 173 0.15 -2.57 10.95
CA HIS A 173 0.80 -2.37 9.66
C HIS A 173 2.31 -2.67 9.72
N GLY A 174 2.80 -3.42 8.73
CA GLY A 174 4.20 -3.82 8.67
C GLY A 174 4.58 -4.93 9.65
N GLY A 175 3.60 -5.59 10.27
CA GLY A 175 3.84 -6.71 11.20
C GLY A 175 4.36 -7.98 10.52
N THR A 176 4.20 -8.11 9.20
CA THR A 176 4.76 -9.20 8.39
C THR A 176 5.93 -8.71 7.54
N PRO A 177 6.84 -9.62 7.09
CA PRO A 177 7.93 -9.23 6.19
C PRO A 177 7.44 -8.55 4.91
N LEU A 178 6.32 -9.04 4.35
CA LEU A 178 5.63 -8.43 3.21
C LEU A 178 5.16 -7.00 3.51
N GLY A 179 4.45 -6.81 4.62
CA GLY A 179 3.98 -5.50 5.06
C GLY A 179 5.13 -4.51 5.23
N TRP A 180 6.21 -4.96 5.88
CA TRP A 180 7.41 -4.15 6.09
C TRP A 180 8.04 -3.71 4.76
N MET A 181 8.24 -4.63 3.82
CA MET A 181 8.76 -4.32 2.48
C MET A 181 7.84 -3.39 1.70
N THR A 182 6.53 -3.42 1.94
CA THR A 182 5.56 -2.58 1.23
C THR A 182 5.54 -1.15 1.77
N ILE A 183 5.74 -0.96 3.08
CA ILE A 183 5.65 0.36 3.74
C ILE A 183 7.01 1.08 3.78
N SER A 184 8.10 0.33 3.99
CA SER A 184 9.45 0.86 4.17
C SER A 184 10.42 0.50 3.05
N GLY A 185 10.03 -0.37 2.10
CA GLY A 185 10.89 -0.78 1.01
C GLY A 185 11.02 0.31 -0.05
N ASN A 186 12.24 0.46 -0.57
CA ASN A 186 12.57 1.43 -1.60
C ASN A 186 13.18 0.72 -2.81
N LYS A 187 12.81 1.17 -4.01
CA LYS A 187 13.38 0.68 -5.27
C LYS A 187 14.86 0.98 -5.38
N ASN A 188 15.29 2.18 -4.94
CA ASN A 188 16.67 2.63 -5.10
C ASN A 188 17.62 1.85 -4.18
N ASP A 189 17.17 1.54 -2.96
CA ASP A 189 17.95 0.80 -1.97
C ASP A 189 17.89 -0.73 -2.19
N GLY A 190 17.08 -1.17 -3.17
CA GLY A 190 16.86 -2.59 -3.46
C GLY A 190 16.16 -3.34 -2.33
N THR A 191 15.50 -2.63 -1.41
CA THR A 191 14.81 -3.19 -0.24
C THR A 191 13.33 -3.48 -0.50
N ASP A 192 12.80 -3.04 -1.65
CA ASP A 192 11.45 -3.39 -2.10
C ASP A 192 11.33 -4.89 -2.42
N MET A 193 10.12 -5.44 -2.27
CA MET A 193 9.84 -6.87 -2.52
C MET A 193 10.38 -7.35 -3.87
N HIS A 194 10.20 -6.58 -4.95
CA HIS A 194 10.61 -7.03 -6.27
C HIS A 194 12.13 -7.13 -6.37
N SER A 195 12.85 -6.19 -5.76
CA SER A 195 14.31 -6.22 -5.68
C SER A 195 14.83 -7.36 -4.80
N VAL A 196 14.19 -7.63 -3.67
CA VAL A 196 14.55 -8.75 -2.77
C VAL A 196 14.36 -10.09 -3.48
N THR A 197 13.23 -10.31 -4.15
CA THR A 197 12.97 -11.52 -4.93
C THR A 197 13.94 -11.64 -6.11
N ALA A 198 14.20 -10.54 -6.82
CA ALA A 198 15.15 -10.49 -7.93
C ALA A 198 16.55 -10.92 -7.50
N LYS A 199 17.05 -10.37 -6.38
CA LYS A 199 18.36 -10.71 -5.80
C LYS A 199 18.44 -12.16 -5.33
N ALA A 200 17.36 -12.71 -4.75
CA ALA A 200 17.35 -14.07 -4.22
C ALA A 200 17.43 -15.16 -5.32
N ILE A 201 16.90 -14.86 -6.52
CA ILE A 201 16.78 -15.78 -7.65
C ILE A 201 17.82 -15.49 -8.75
N GLY A 202 18.35 -14.26 -8.82
CA GLY A 202 19.27 -13.81 -9.85
C GLY A 202 18.58 -13.45 -11.17
N ILE A 203 17.49 -12.68 -11.10
CA ILE A 203 16.74 -12.18 -12.26
C ILE A 203 16.64 -10.65 -12.21
N SER A 204 16.18 -10.00 -13.28
CA SER A 204 15.97 -8.56 -13.26
C SER A 204 14.76 -8.18 -12.38
N ARG A 205 14.75 -6.96 -11.85
CA ARG A 205 13.63 -6.45 -11.03
C ARG A 205 12.30 -6.48 -11.79
N ASP A 206 12.30 -6.14 -13.08
CA ASP A 206 11.07 -6.11 -13.89
C ASP A 206 10.54 -7.52 -14.16
N GLN A 207 11.43 -8.49 -14.39
CA GLN A 207 11.06 -9.91 -14.45
C GLN A 207 10.48 -10.40 -13.12
N ALA A 208 11.12 -10.03 -12.00
CA ALA A 208 10.63 -10.36 -10.66
C ALA A 208 9.27 -9.72 -10.38
N LYS A 209 9.04 -8.48 -10.82
CA LYS A 209 7.74 -7.80 -10.70
C LYS A 209 6.63 -8.63 -11.35
N VAL A 210 6.81 -9.06 -12.61
CA VAL A 210 5.82 -9.89 -13.32
C VAL A 210 5.51 -11.18 -12.57
N ILE A 211 6.55 -11.88 -12.09
CA ILE A 211 6.39 -13.14 -11.36
C ILE A 211 5.71 -12.95 -10.00
N ASN A 212 6.09 -11.91 -9.25
CA ASN A 212 5.52 -11.62 -7.93
C ASN A 212 4.01 -11.35 -8.03
N TYR A 213 3.59 -10.50 -8.98
CA TYR A 213 2.17 -10.23 -9.20
C TYR A 213 1.42 -11.51 -9.57
N ALA A 214 1.93 -12.29 -10.54
CA ALA A 214 1.31 -13.56 -10.90
C ALA A 214 1.14 -14.51 -9.70
N ARG A 215 2.17 -14.59 -8.84
CA ARG A 215 2.15 -15.42 -7.62
C ARG A 215 1.10 -14.95 -6.61
N ILE A 216 1.01 -13.64 -6.35
CA ILE A 216 0.00 -13.04 -5.46
C ILE A 216 -1.42 -13.38 -5.94
N TYR A 217 -1.64 -13.43 -7.26
CA TYR A 217 -2.91 -13.86 -7.86
C TYR A 217 -3.13 -15.38 -7.90
N GLY A 218 -2.29 -16.17 -7.21
CA GLY A 218 -2.48 -17.61 -7.08
C GLY A 218 -1.83 -18.44 -8.18
N ALA A 219 -0.96 -17.87 -9.02
CA ALA A 219 -0.18 -18.68 -9.97
C ALA A 219 0.76 -19.64 -9.22
N GLY A 220 0.77 -20.90 -9.67
CA GLY A 220 1.59 -21.96 -9.09
C GLY A 220 3.04 -21.99 -9.62
N GLN A 221 3.83 -22.92 -9.08
CA GLN A 221 5.23 -23.08 -9.43
C GLN A 221 5.47 -23.33 -10.93
N ASN A 222 4.65 -24.18 -11.57
CA ASN A 222 4.80 -24.52 -12.98
C ASN A 222 4.72 -23.29 -13.90
N PHE A 223 3.87 -22.31 -13.54
CA PHE A 223 3.75 -21.06 -14.28
C PHE A 223 5.01 -20.20 -14.14
N ALA A 224 5.59 -20.14 -12.94
CA ALA A 224 6.85 -19.45 -12.73
C ALA A 224 8.02 -20.12 -13.47
N GLU A 225 8.04 -21.46 -13.55
CA GLU A 225 9.04 -22.19 -14.34
C GLU A 225 8.95 -21.81 -15.83
N GLN A 226 7.73 -21.79 -16.39
CA GLN A 226 7.51 -21.37 -17.77
C GLN A 226 7.97 -19.92 -18.02
N LEU A 227 7.61 -18.98 -17.14
CA LEU A 227 8.03 -17.58 -17.25
C LEU A 227 9.55 -17.41 -17.15
N LEU A 228 10.20 -18.07 -16.19
CA LEU A 228 11.65 -18.02 -16.04
C LEU A 228 12.36 -18.56 -17.29
N LYS A 229 11.83 -19.62 -17.90
CA LYS A 229 12.34 -20.17 -19.14
C LYS A 229 12.13 -19.22 -20.33
N GLN A 230 11.03 -18.47 -20.37
CA GLN A 230 10.79 -17.45 -21.39
C GLN A 230 11.75 -16.26 -21.25
N PHE A 231 12.04 -15.83 -20.02
CA PHE A 231 12.96 -14.73 -19.74
C PHE A 231 14.41 -15.06 -20.04
N ASN A 232 14.82 -16.31 -19.82
CA ASN A 232 16.13 -16.78 -20.22
C ASN A 232 16.04 -18.20 -20.78
N PRO A 233 15.95 -18.33 -22.12
CA PRO A 233 15.86 -19.62 -22.79
C PRO A 233 17.07 -20.55 -22.55
N THR A 234 18.24 -19.99 -22.23
CA THR A 234 19.48 -20.74 -22.05
C THR A 234 19.54 -21.52 -20.73
N MET A 235 18.73 -21.15 -19.72
CA MET A 235 18.70 -21.84 -18.43
C MET A 235 18.20 -23.28 -18.60
N SER A 236 18.82 -24.25 -17.93
CA SER A 236 18.36 -25.65 -17.98
C SER A 236 17.02 -25.83 -17.25
N GLU A 237 16.23 -26.83 -17.61
CA GLU A 237 14.95 -27.09 -16.93
C GLU A 237 15.12 -27.37 -15.42
N ASN A 238 16.20 -28.05 -15.04
CA ASN A 238 16.52 -28.31 -13.64
C ASN A 238 16.89 -27.02 -12.90
N GLU A 239 17.66 -26.13 -13.53
CA GLU A 239 17.99 -24.83 -12.93
C GLU A 239 16.73 -23.97 -12.76
N VAL A 240 15.86 -23.93 -13.76
CA VAL A 240 14.57 -23.22 -13.71
C VAL A 240 13.70 -23.75 -12.57
N ARG A 241 13.57 -25.08 -12.46
CA ARG A 241 12.82 -25.74 -11.37
C ARG A 241 13.40 -25.41 -10.00
N ASN A 242 14.72 -25.45 -9.85
CA ASN A 242 15.40 -25.14 -8.59
C ASN A 242 15.18 -23.66 -8.20
N LYS A 243 15.30 -22.74 -9.16
CA LYS A 243 15.04 -21.30 -8.95
C LYS A 243 13.58 -21.05 -8.56
N ALA A 244 12.63 -21.66 -9.26
CA ALA A 244 11.21 -21.55 -8.94
C ALA A 244 10.90 -22.13 -7.55
N THR A 245 11.40 -23.32 -7.23
CA THR A 245 11.21 -23.95 -5.90
C THR A 245 11.78 -23.07 -4.80
N LYS A 246 13.00 -22.56 -4.96
CA LYS A 246 13.65 -21.65 -4.00
C LYS A 246 12.84 -20.38 -3.80
N MET A 247 12.32 -19.80 -4.89
CA MET A 247 11.46 -18.62 -4.82
C MET A 247 10.19 -18.88 -4.01
N PHE A 248 9.45 -19.96 -4.33
CA PHE A 248 8.21 -20.29 -3.62
C PHE A 248 8.46 -20.61 -2.14
N ALA A 249 9.58 -21.27 -1.82
CA ALA A 249 9.96 -21.54 -0.45
C ALA A 249 10.30 -20.25 0.34
N LEU A 250 11.00 -19.29 -0.28
CA LEU A 250 11.32 -17.99 0.35
C LEU A 250 10.07 -17.12 0.54
N THR A 251 9.13 -17.18 -0.40
CA THR A 251 7.98 -16.26 -0.48
C THR A 251 6.75 -16.86 0.16
N LYS A 252 6.16 -17.89 -0.45
CA LYS A 252 4.97 -18.56 0.07
C LYS A 252 5.25 -19.40 1.31
N GLY A 253 6.44 -19.98 1.41
CA GLY A 253 6.85 -20.83 2.54
C GLY A 253 6.52 -22.31 2.34
N LYS A 254 6.49 -23.06 3.44
CA LYS A 254 6.12 -24.49 3.46
C LYS A 254 4.72 -24.67 4.01
N ARG A 255 3.99 -25.64 3.45
CA ARG A 255 2.66 -26.01 3.93
C ARG A 255 2.77 -27.00 5.08
N VAL A 256 2.20 -26.65 6.23
CA VAL A 256 2.21 -27.43 7.47
C VAL A 256 0.79 -27.71 7.96
N TYR A 257 0.66 -28.79 8.72
CA TYR A 257 -0.59 -29.27 9.30
C TYR A 257 -0.46 -29.28 10.81
N TYR A 258 -1.46 -28.76 11.52
CA TYR A 258 -1.56 -28.83 12.98
C TYR A 258 -2.75 -29.69 13.37
N LEU A 259 -2.63 -30.42 14.47
CA LEU A 259 -3.72 -31.25 14.96
C LEU A 259 -4.86 -30.39 15.53
N LYS A 260 -6.09 -30.89 15.46
CA LYS A 260 -7.21 -30.28 16.19
C LYS A 260 -7.02 -30.52 17.69
N LYS A 261 -7.59 -29.62 18.50
CA LYS A 261 -7.46 -29.64 19.97
C LYS A 261 -7.80 -30.99 20.59
N GLU A 262 -8.77 -31.71 20.03
CA GLU A 262 -9.21 -33.03 20.46
C GLU A 262 -8.09 -34.10 20.42
N TYR A 263 -7.13 -33.96 19.50
CA TYR A 263 -6.05 -34.93 19.30
C TYR A 263 -4.72 -34.51 19.95
N LEU A 264 -4.67 -33.34 20.60
CA LEU A 264 -3.45 -32.85 21.26
C LEU A 264 -3.10 -33.61 22.54
N LEU A 265 -4.05 -34.37 23.11
CA LEU A 265 -3.80 -35.24 24.25
C LEU A 265 -3.00 -36.49 23.87
N GLU A 266 -3.17 -36.96 22.63
CA GLU A 266 -2.54 -38.20 22.14
C GLU A 266 -1.24 -37.94 21.36
N PHE A 267 -1.05 -36.71 20.87
CA PHE A 267 0.04 -36.38 19.97
C PHE A 267 0.73 -35.06 20.33
N PRO A 268 2.04 -34.91 20.03
CA PRO A 268 2.76 -33.66 20.24
C PRO A 268 2.13 -32.47 19.51
N ASP A 269 1.99 -31.34 20.19
CA ASP A 269 1.58 -30.07 19.56
C ASP A 269 2.74 -29.48 18.75
N LYS A 270 2.89 -29.98 17.52
CA LYS A 270 3.91 -29.52 16.57
C LYS A 270 3.36 -29.41 15.15
N ALA A 271 4.11 -28.74 14.30
CA ALA A 271 3.83 -28.66 12.88
C ALA A 271 4.22 -29.98 12.18
N TYR A 272 3.28 -30.57 11.44
CA TYR A 272 3.50 -31.79 10.65
C TYR A 272 3.60 -31.48 9.16
N GLY A 273 4.49 -32.19 8.47
CA GLY A 273 4.54 -32.19 7.02
C GLY A 273 3.34 -32.93 6.41
N ARG A 274 3.06 -32.70 5.13
CA ARG A 274 1.93 -33.35 4.41
C ARG A 274 1.94 -34.87 4.54
N TRP A 275 3.09 -35.50 4.33
CA TRP A 275 3.24 -36.96 4.41
C TRP A 275 3.02 -37.49 5.82
N GLN A 276 3.60 -36.83 6.84
CA GLN A 276 3.43 -37.21 8.24
C GLN A 276 1.96 -37.09 8.67
N ALA A 277 1.29 -35.99 8.30
CA ALA A 277 -0.12 -35.79 8.63
C ALA A 277 -1.02 -36.83 7.95
N PHE A 278 -0.71 -37.21 6.71
CA PHE A 278 -1.41 -38.26 5.99
C PHE A 278 -1.21 -39.64 6.65
N GLU A 279 0.02 -39.97 7.03
CA GLU A 279 0.37 -41.24 7.66
C GLU A 279 -0.32 -41.39 9.02
N ILE A 280 -0.29 -40.36 9.87
CA ILE A 280 -0.99 -40.34 11.16
C ILE A 280 -2.50 -40.50 10.95
N ALA A 281 -3.10 -39.75 10.02
CA ALA A 281 -4.54 -39.88 9.75
C ALA A 281 -4.92 -41.29 9.28
N LYS A 282 -4.11 -41.86 8.38
CA LYS A 282 -4.32 -43.22 7.85
C LYS A 282 -4.20 -44.28 8.94
N LEU A 283 -3.23 -44.17 9.85
CA LEU A 283 -3.05 -45.10 10.97
C LEU A 283 -4.27 -45.12 11.90
N HIS A 284 -4.99 -44.00 12.03
CA HIS A 284 -6.20 -43.88 12.85
C HIS A 284 -7.50 -44.11 12.06
N GLY A 285 -7.42 -44.55 10.81
CA GLY A 285 -8.59 -44.79 9.96
C GLY A 285 -9.40 -43.53 9.65
N LYS A 286 -8.81 -42.34 9.80
CA LYS A 286 -9.46 -41.03 9.62
C LYS A 286 -8.93 -40.29 8.41
N LYS A 287 -9.71 -39.32 7.91
CA LYS A 287 -9.21 -38.38 6.89
C LYS A 287 -8.31 -37.33 7.53
N THR A 288 -7.36 -36.80 6.76
CA THR A 288 -6.48 -35.71 7.26
C THR A 288 -7.29 -34.50 7.72
N GLU A 289 -8.40 -34.19 7.07
CA GLU A 289 -9.32 -33.09 7.42
C GLU A 289 -10.07 -33.30 8.74
N GLU A 290 -10.20 -34.54 9.19
CA GLU A 290 -10.87 -34.90 10.44
C GLU A 290 -9.95 -34.68 11.64
N MET A 291 -8.67 -35.05 11.51
CA MET A 291 -7.68 -34.94 12.59
C MET A 291 -6.91 -33.61 12.61
N PHE A 292 -6.66 -33.01 11.46
CA PHE A 292 -5.85 -31.80 11.33
C PHE A 292 -6.72 -30.59 11.00
N ILE A 293 -6.31 -29.41 11.47
CA ILE A 293 -6.86 -28.14 10.97
C ILE A 293 -6.45 -27.92 9.52
N THR A 294 -7.16 -27.00 8.85
CA THR A 294 -6.80 -26.56 7.50
C THR A 294 -5.33 -26.17 7.43
N ALA A 295 -4.61 -26.76 6.48
CA ALA A 295 -3.17 -26.59 6.34
C ALA A 295 -2.78 -25.13 6.08
N LYS A 296 -1.73 -24.67 6.75
CA LYS A 296 -1.24 -23.28 6.70
C LYS A 296 0.15 -23.20 6.09
N TRP A 297 0.44 -22.08 5.46
CA TRP A 297 1.77 -21.69 4.99
C TRP A 297 2.56 -21.08 6.15
N VAL A 298 3.82 -21.50 6.32
CA VAL A 298 4.74 -21.01 7.35
C VAL A 298 6.15 -20.86 6.78
N GLY A 299 6.90 -19.87 7.30
CA GLY A 299 8.33 -19.69 7.02
C GLY A 299 8.64 -18.91 5.73
N GLY A 300 7.63 -18.43 5.01
CA GLY A 300 7.79 -17.54 3.87
C GLY A 300 7.45 -16.09 4.21
N THR A 301 7.98 -15.15 3.43
CA THR A 301 7.73 -13.70 3.59
C THR A 301 6.26 -13.31 3.38
N GLU A 302 5.51 -14.08 2.59
CA GLU A 302 4.12 -13.84 2.20
C GLU A 302 3.14 -14.84 2.82
N SER A 303 3.62 -15.75 3.68
CA SER A 303 2.81 -16.84 4.23
C SER A 303 1.53 -16.35 4.92
N ALA A 304 1.62 -15.28 5.72
CA ALA A 304 0.46 -14.70 6.43
C ALA A 304 -0.63 -14.21 5.48
N MET A 305 -0.24 -13.52 4.39
CA MET A 305 -1.15 -13.07 3.34
C MET A 305 -1.83 -14.26 2.67
N PHE A 306 -1.07 -15.27 2.23
CA PHE A 306 -1.66 -16.45 1.56
C PHE A 306 -2.62 -17.21 2.46
N ASN A 307 -2.31 -17.37 3.74
CA ASN A 307 -3.21 -18.00 4.70
C ASN A 307 -4.55 -17.27 4.77
N ARG A 308 -4.51 -15.93 4.87
CA ARG A 308 -5.73 -15.14 4.97
C ARG A 308 -6.52 -15.10 3.65
N LEU A 309 -5.84 -15.00 2.50
CA LEU A 309 -6.50 -15.07 1.19
C LEU A 309 -7.14 -16.42 0.94
N GLU A 310 -6.47 -17.53 1.29
CA GLU A 310 -7.02 -18.88 1.17
C GLU A 310 -8.19 -19.11 2.13
N GLU A 311 -8.18 -18.49 3.32
CA GLU A 311 -9.31 -18.52 4.26
C GLU A 311 -10.55 -17.82 3.69
N ILE A 312 -10.40 -16.58 3.20
CA ILE A 312 -11.50 -15.82 2.58
C ILE A 312 -12.04 -16.54 1.34
N ALA A 313 -11.14 -17.05 0.49
CA ALA A 313 -11.50 -17.75 -0.72
C ALA A 313 -12.23 -19.07 -0.47
N ASN A 314 -12.02 -19.74 0.66
CA ASN A 314 -12.67 -21.02 0.98
C ASN A 314 -13.87 -20.88 1.92
N ASN A 315 -14.24 -19.66 2.31
CA ASN A 315 -15.49 -19.41 3.01
C ASN A 315 -16.68 -19.88 2.14
N PRO A 316 -17.71 -20.55 2.69
CA PRO A 316 -18.93 -20.89 1.94
C PRO A 316 -19.52 -19.73 1.14
N GLU A 317 -19.44 -18.50 1.68
CA GLU A 317 -19.89 -17.28 1.03
C GLU A 317 -18.72 -16.27 0.99
N PRO A 318 -17.79 -16.39 0.02
CA PRO A 318 -16.63 -15.50 -0.05
C PRO A 318 -17.09 -14.05 -0.28
N VAL A 319 -16.63 -13.15 0.58
CA VAL A 319 -16.88 -11.71 0.49
C VAL A 319 -15.57 -10.93 0.40
N THR A 320 -15.63 -9.73 -0.17
CA THR A 320 -14.47 -8.84 -0.19
C THR A 320 -14.14 -8.30 1.20
N PRO A 321 -12.85 -7.99 1.47
CA PRO A 321 -12.40 -7.64 2.81
C PRO A 321 -12.87 -6.27 3.33
N PHE A 322 -13.36 -5.39 2.45
CA PHE A 322 -13.66 -3.99 2.80
C PHE A 322 -15.14 -3.67 2.78
N LEU A 323 -15.85 -4.00 1.68
CA LEU A 323 -17.27 -3.68 1.50
C LEU A 323 -18.17 -4.92 1.54
N ASP A 324 -17.65 -6.07 1.96
CA ASP A 324 -18.40 -7.32 2.12
C ASP A 324 -19.17 -7.74 0.85
N CYS A 325 -18.64 -7.41 -0.34
CA CYS A 325 -19.24 -7.77 -1.62
C CYS A 325 -19.04 -9.26 -1.89
N ARG A 326 -20.13 -10.00 -2.16
CA ARG A 326 -20.11 -11.45 -2.32
C ARG A 326 -19.67 -11.90 -3.72
N LEU A 327 -18.91 -12.99 -3.79
CA LEU A 327 -18.54 -13.67 -5.04
C LEU A 327 -19.79 -14.27 -5.71
N SER A 328 -19.74 -14.43 -7.04
CA SER A 328 -20.81 -15.12 -7.77
C SER A 328 -20.99 -16.56 -7.27
N ARG A 329 -22.25 -16.97 -7.02
CA ARG A 329 -22.64 -18.32 -6.56
C ARG A 329 -22.09 -19.46 -7.42
N ALA A 330 -21.76 -19.19 -8.68
CA ALA A 330 -21.15 -20.17 -9.57
C ALA A 330 -19.74 -20.59 -9.14
N LEU A 331 -19.00 -19.72 -8.45
CA LEU A 331 -17.61 -19.93 -8.03
C LEU A 331 -17.46 -20.15 -6.52
N GLU A 332 -18.55 -20.11 -5.76
CA GLU A 332 -18.55 -20.50 -4.34
C GLU A 332 -18.01 -21.92 -4.18
N PRO A 333 -17.26 -22.21 -3.10
CA PRO A 333 -16.70 -23.55 -2.87
C PRO A 333 -17.82 -24.57 -2.65
N LYS A 334 -18.00 -25.51 -3.59
CA LYS A 334 -19.08 -26.52 -3.54
C LYS A 334 -18.69 -27.83 -2.86
N THR A 335 -17.39 -28.13 -2.71
CA THR A 335 -16.80 -29.25 -1.93
C THR A 335 -15.26 -29.14 -1.94
N VAL A 336 -14.58 -29.54 -0.86
CA VAL A 336 -13.11 -29.34 -0.67
C VAL A 336 -12.23 -30.21 -1.60
N ALA A 337 -12.75 -31.33 -2.09
CA ALA A 337 -11.97 -32.24 -2.94
C ALA A 337 -11.79 -31.67 -4.36
N ASN A 338 -10.56 -31.25 -4.68
CA ASN A 338 -10.13 -30.78 -6.01
C ASN A 338 -10.77 -29.46 -6.49
N ASP A 339 -10.65 -28.42 -5.68
CA ASP A 339 -11.10 -27.09 -6.09
C ASP A 339 -10.19 -26.45 -7.16
N ARG A 340 -10.54 -26.69 -8.42
CA ARG A 340 -9.89 -26.09 -9.61
C ARG A 340 -9.94 -24.56 -9.62
N PHE A 341 -10.89 -23.95 -8.90
CA PHE A 341 -11.16 -22.51 -8.95
C PHE A 341 -10.51 -21.73 -7.81
N LEU A 342 -9.80 -22.38 -6.89
CA LEU A 342 -9.10 -21.71 -5.80
C LEU A 342 -8.18 -20.56 -6.29
N PRO A 343 -7.34 -20.72 -7.33
CA PRO A 343 -6.54 -19.60 -7.84
C PRO A 343 -7.40 -18.43 -8.32
N THR A 344 -8.51 -18.71 -9.01
CA THR A 344 -9.46 -17.69 -9.47
C THR A 344 -10.09 -16.94 -8.30
N ARG A 345 -10.45 -17.63 -7.21
CA ARG A 345 -11.02 -17.00 -6.02
C ARG A 345 -9.99 -16.15 -5.27
N ILE A 346 -8.75 -16.62 -5.13
CA ILE A 346 -7.67 -15.84 -4.51
C ILE A 346 -7.43 -14.54 -5.29
N ASN A 347 -7.34 -14.64 -6.63
CA ASN A 347 -7.22 -13.49 -7.50
C ASN A 347 -8.40 -12.53 -7.32
N TRP A 348 -9.62 -13.08 -7.24
CA TRP A 348 -10.82 -12.29 -7.02
C TRP A 348 -10.80 -11.52 -5.70
N VAL A 349 -10.34 -12.10 -4.59
CA VAL A 349 -10.29 -11.39 -3.29
C VAL A 349 -9.47 -10.11 -3.38
N VAL A 350 -8.28 -10.16 -4.01
CA VAL A 350 -7.41 -8.99 -4.15
C VAL A 350 -7.95 -7.98 -5.16
N GLN A 351 -8.30 -8.42 -6.38
CA GLN A 351 -8.76 -7.51 -7.43
C GLN A 351 -10.13 -6.88 -7.13
N SER A 352 -11.04 -7.66 -6.55
CA SER A 352 -12.34 -7.16 -6.11
C SER A 352 -12.17 -6.26 -4.88
N GLY A 353 -11.22 -6.54 -3.98
CA GLY A 353 -10.83 -5.60 -2.92
C GLY A 353 -10.29 -4.27 -3.47
N ALA A 354 -9.55 -4.30 -4.59
CA ALA A 354 -9.11 -3.08 -5.27
C ALA A 354 -10.28 -2.31 -5.93
N ALA A 355 -11.31 -3.01 -6.41
CA ALA A 355 -12.54 -2.37 -6.87
C ALA A 355 -13.30 -1.67 -5.73
N ASP A 356 -13.34 -2.28 -4.53
CA ASP A 356 -13.88 -1.63 -3.33
C ASP A 356 -13.12 -0.35 -3.00
N PHE A 357 -11.79 -0.40 -3.06
CA PHE A 357 -10.94 0.77 -2.84
C PHE A 357 -11.27 1.89 -3.81
N LEU A 358 -11.41 1.58 -5.11
CA LEU A 358 -11.80 2.56 -6.12
C LEU A 358 -13.17 3.17 -5.80
N HIS A 359 -14.18 2.36 -5.46
CA HIS A 359 -15.50 2.86 -5.11
C HIS A 359 -15.46 3.82 -3.91
N LEU A 360 -14.71 3.47 -2.86
CA LEU A 360 -14.50 4.34 -1.71
C LEU A 360 -13.87 5.68 -2.11
N MET A 361 -12.86 5.66 -2.99
CA MET A 361 -12.26 6.89 -3.51
C MET A 361 -13.26 7.75 -4.29
N LEU A 362 -14.04 7.14 -5.18
CA LEU A 362 -15.04 7.85 -5.99
C LEU A 362 -16.10 8.49 -5.09
N VAL A 363 -16.59 7.75 -4.08
CA VAL A 363 -17.57 8.24 -3.12
C VAL A 363 -17.00 9.37 -2.27
N CYS A 364 -15.78 9.22 -1.74
CA CYS A 364 -15.11 10.27 -0.96
C CYS A 364 -14.89 11.53 -1.77
N MET A 365 -14.41 11.42 -3.01
CA MET A 365 -14.18 12.58 -3.86
C MET A 365 -15.49 13.26 -4.26
N ARG A 366 -16.55 12.49 -4.54
CA ARG A 366 -17.89 13.03 -4.78
C ARG A 366 -18.47 13.70 -3.55
N TRP A 367 -18.23 13.16 -2.36
CA TRP A 367 -18.69 13.73 -1.09
C TRP A 367 -17.99 15.05 -0.77
N ILE A 368 -16.66 15.10 -0.95
CA ILE A 368 -15.85 16.31 -0.74
C ILE A 368 -16.19 17.35 -1.81
N MET A 369 -15.91 17.06 -3.08
CA MET A 369 -15.96 18.08 -4.14
C MET A 369 -17.37 18.32 -4.71
N GLN A 370 -18.36 17.48 -4.39
CA GLN A 370 -19.74 17.59 -4.87
C GLN A 370 -19.78 17.73 -6.41
N ASP A 371 -20.45 18.77 -6.92
CA ASP A 371 -20.58 19.06 -8.36
C ASP A 371 -19.39 19.82 -8.95
N ARG A 372 -18.36 20.14 -8.14
CA ARG A 372 -17.19 20.88 -8.59
C ARG A 372 -16.12 20.00 -9.23
N ALA A 373 -16.22 18.68 -9.07
CA ALA A 373 -15.37 17.72 -9.76
C ALA A 373 -16.25 16.71 -10.48
N ARG A 374 -15.99 16.51 -11.77
CA ARG A 374 -16.68 15.50 -12.57
C ARG A 374 -15.74 14.34 -12.83
N PHE A 375 -16.15 13.14 -12.44
CA PHE A 375 -15.40 11.93 -12.78
C PHE A 375 -15.31 11.77 -14.29
N CYS A 376 -14.10 11.57 -14.82
CA CYS A 376 -13.87 11.35 -16.25
C CYS A 376 -13.68 9.87 -16.55
N LEU A 377 -12.65 9.29 -15.95
CA LEU A 377 -12.32 7.88 -16.13
C LEU A 377 -11.36 7.38 -15.05
N SER A 378 -11.36 6.08 -14.86
CA SER A 378 -10.40 5.34 -14.04
C SER A 378 -9.62 4.35 -14.92
N PHE A 379 -8.29 4.40 -14.87
CA PHE A 379 -7.42 3.44 -15.55
C PHE A 379 -6.78 2.55 -14.50
N HIS A 380 -7.27 1.32 -14.33
CA HIS A 380 -6.74 0.43 -13.28
C HIS A 380 -6.77 1.10 -11.88
N ASP A 381 -5.62 1.58 -11.41
CA ASP A 381 -5.33 2.28 -10.16
C ASP A 381 -5.29 3.82 -10.28
N GLU A 382 -5.40 4.38 -11.49
CA GLU A 382 -5.46 5.82 -11.72
C GLU A 382 -6.92 6.33 -11.74
N VAL A 383 -7.17 7.48 -11.10
CA VAL A 383 -8.48 8.15 -11.12
C VAL A 383 -8.34 9.58 -11.59
N ARG A 384 -9.12 9.99 -12.60
CA ARG A 384 -9.06 11.33 -13.22
C ARG A 384 -10.41 12.05 -13.15
N TYR A 385 -10.36 13.31 -12.78
CA TYR A 385 -11.51 14.21 -12.66
C TYR A 385 -11.31 15.47 -13.51
N LEU A 386 -12.36 15.95 -14.13
CA LEU A 386 -12.41 17.28 -14.72
C LEU A 386 -12.90 18.28 -13.67
N VAL A 387 -12.13 19.34 -13.48
CA VAL A 387 -12.35 20.34 -12.43
C VAL A 387 -12.21 21.74 -13.03
N PRO A 388 -13.10 22.69 -12.70
CA PRO A 388 -12.91 24.09 -13.07
C PRO A 388 -11.57 24.62 -12.54
N GLU A 389 -10.89 25.44 -13.33
CA GLU A 389 -9.54 25.93 -13.02
C GLU A 389 -9.42 26.58 -11.63
N GLN A 390 -10.45 27.32 -11.21
CA GLN A 390 -10.53 27.95 -9.88
C GLN A 390 -10.45 26.97 -8.69
N TYR A 391 -10.74 25.68 -8.92
CA TYR A 391 -10.76 24.64 -7.89
C TYR A 391 -9.66 23.58 -8.07
N LYS A 392 -8.73 23.75 -9.02
CA LYS A 392 -7.77 22.70 -9.39
C LYS A 392 -6.86 22.27 -8.24
N TYR A 393 -6.39 23.21 -7.41
CA TYR A 393 -5.54 22.91 -6.26
C TYR A 393 -6.33 22.34 -5.07
N GLN A 394 -7.56 22.81 -4.86
CA GLN A 394 -8.46 22.24 -3.85
C GLN A 394 -8.84 20.80 -4.19
N ALA A 395 -9.02 20.49 -5.48
CA ALA A 395 -9.22 19.13 -5.95
C ALA A 395 -7.97 18.26 -5.77
N ALA A 396 -6.78 18.81 -6.00
CA ALA A 396 -5.53 18.08 -5.75
C ALA A 396 -5.38 17.72 -4.27
N LEU A 397 -5.66 18.66 -3.36
CA LEU A 397 -5.69 18.39 -1.92
C LEU A 397 -6.78 17.39 -1.54
N ALA A 398 -7.99 17.52 -2.12
CA ALA A 398 -9.10 16.58 -1.90
C ALA A 398 -8.76 15.15 -2.34
N MET A 399 -7.96 14.97 -3.41
CA MET A 399 -7.46 13.66 -3.82
C MET A 399 -6.57 13.04 -2.73
N HIS A 400 -5.59 13.78 -2.20
CA HIS A 400 -4.75 13.27 -1.11
C HIS A 400 -5.58 12.88 0.13
N VAL A 401 -6.53 13.72 0.53
CA VAL A 401 -7.44 13.44 1.65
C VAL A 401 -8.32 12.22 1.35
N THR A 402 -8.79 12.06 0.12
CA THR A 402 -9.57 10.91 -0.32
C THR A 402 -8.80 9.60 -0.16
N ASN A 403 -7.51 9.56 -0.56
CA ASN A 403 -6.67 8.39 -0.35
C ASN A 403 -6.42 8.10 1.13
N LEU A 404 -6.18 9.15 1.93
CA LEU A 404 -6.05 9.03 3.39
C LEU A 404 -7.31 8.39 4.00
N LEU A 405 -8.50 8.94 3.73
CA LEU A 405 -9.77 8.44 4.26
C LEU A 405 -10.05 7.00 3.82
N THR A 406 -9.78 6.70 2.55
CA THR A 406 -10.00 5.36 1.98
C THR A 406 -9.09 4.33 2.62
N ARG A 407 -7.79 4.63 2.74
CA ARG A 407 -6.84 3.73 3.40
C ARG A 407 -7.15 3.58 4.88
N SER A 408 -7.48 4.66 5.59
CA SER A 408 -7.91 4.61 6.99
C SER A 408 -9.15 3.74 7.18
N PHE A 409 -10.15 3.85 6.30
CA PHE A 409 -11.34 2.99 6.35
C PHE A 409 -10.98 1.51 6.13
N CYS A 410 -10.19 1.21 5.09
CA CYS A 410 -9.75 -0.15 4.80
C CYS A 410 -8.97 -0.77 5.96
N SER A 411 -8.05 -0.02 6.57
CA SER A 411 -7.27 -0.47 7.73
C SER A 411 -8.17 -0.70 8.96
N ALA A 412 -9.08 0.24 9.25
CA ALA A 412 -10.02 0.13 10.37
C ALA A 412 -10.94 -1.09 10.22
N LYS A 413 -11.45 -1.35 9.01
CA LYS A 413 -12.30 -2.51 8.71
C LYS A 413 -11.58 -3.84 8.94
N LEU A 414 -10.26 -3.88 8.71
CA LEU A 414 -9.41 -5.04 8.99
C LEU A 414 -8.98 -5.15 10.48
N GLY A 415 -9.34 -4.16 11.30
CA GLY A 415 -9.02 -4.10 12.73
C GLY A 415 -7.68 -3.45 13.05
N ILE A 416 -7.08 -2.70 12.11
CA ILE A 416 -5.87 -1.91 12.34
C ILE A 416 -6.28 -0.44 12.58
N ARG A 417 -5.84 0.14 13.70
CA ARG A 417 -6.23 1.50 14.11
C ARG A 417 -5.30 2.60 13.62
N ASP A 418 -4.08 2.26 13.24
CA ASP A 418 -3.06 3.21 12.79
C ASP A 418 -2.82 3.11 11.28
N LEU A 419 -2.54 4.24 10.63
CA LEU A 419 -2.14 4.30 9.22
C LEU A 419 -0.76 4.98 9.09
N PRO A 420 0.25 4.34 8.50
CA PRO A 420 1.55 4.96 8.27
C PRO A 420 1.47 6.15 7.31
N GLN A 421 2.27 7.19 7.57
CA GLN A 421 2.31 8.38 6.72
C GLN A 421 2.76 8.08 5.28
N SER A 422 3.66 7.11 5.07
CA SER A 422 4.19 6.77 3.74
C SER A 422 3.14 6.28 2.76
N VAL A 423 2.03 5.73 3.27
CA VAL A 423 0.90 5.24 2.46
C VAL A 423 -0.29 6.19 2.46
N ALA A 424 -0.35 7.13 3.41
CA ALA A 424 -1.49 8.01 3.63
C ALA A 424 -1.81 8.91 2.43
N PHE A 425 -0.79 9.38 1.71
CA PHE A 425 -0.92 10.33 0.62
C PHE A 425 -0.36 9.75 -0.68
N PHE A 426 -0.89 10.21 -1.81
CA PHE A 426 -0.27 9.97 -3.11
C PHE A 426 1.16 10.49 -3.16
N SER A 427 2.03 9.82 -3.92
CA SER A 427 3.37 10.35 -4.26
C SER A 427 3.26 11.71 -4.95
N SER A 428 2.34 11.83 -5.91
CA SER A 428 1.96 13.10 -6.52
C SER A 428 0.52 13.06 -7.04
N VAL A 429 -0.12 14.22 -7.07
CA VAL A 429 -1.37 14.45 -7.79
C VAL A 429 -1.07 15.34 -8.99
N GLU A 430 -1.44 14.88 -10.16
CA GLU A 430 -1.21 15.57 -11.42
C GLU A 430 -2.38 16.53 -11.71
N VAL A 431 -2.05 17.77 -12.07
CA VAL A 431 -2.97 18.82 -12.49
C VAL A 431 -2.52 19.29 -13.87
N ASP A 432 -3.34 19.04 -14.88
CA ASP A 432 -2.94 19.27 -16.27
C ASP A 432 -4.13 19.75 -17.12
N THR A 433 -3.87 20.35 -18.27
CA THR A 433 -4.87 20.64 -19.31
C THR A 433 -5.06 19.44 -20.25
N VAL A 434 -4.16 18.45 -20.23
CA VAL A 434 -4.25 17.24 -21.05
C VAL A 434 -4.22 15.96 -20.23
N LEU A 435 -4.78 14.89 -20.77
CA LEU A 435 -4.80 13.58 -20.14
C LEU A 435 -3.49 12.82 -20.39
N ARG A 436 -2.47 13.03 -19.57
CA ARG A 436 -1.24 12.21 -19.57
C ARG A 436 -0.94 11.65 -18.19
N LYS A 437 -0.13 10.59 -18.13
CA LYS A 437 0.20 9.93 -16.86
C LYS A 437 1.01 10.84 -15.95
N GLU A 438 2.07 11.42 -16.50
CA GLU A 438 3.00 12.34 -15.82
C GLU A 438 2.87 13.73 -16.46
N ALA A 439 2.57 14.75 -15.66
CA ALA A 439 2.26 16.09 -16.18
C ALA A 439 3.44 16.78 -16.89
N LYS A 440 4.67 16.27 -16.73
CA LYS A 440 5.87 16.81 -17.39
C LYS A 440 6.30 16.02 -18.63
N GLN A 441 5.58 14.94 -18.97
CA GLN A 441 5.93 14.13 -20.14
C GLN A 441 5.46 14.82 -21.42
N ASP A 442 6.40 15.15 -22.32
CA ASP A 442 6.10 15.83 -23.60
C ASP A 442 5.41 14.93 -24.65
N CYS A 443 5.24 13.64 -24.34
CA CYS A 443 4.57 12.64 -25.19
C CYS A 443 5.09 12.58 -26.64
N ARG A 444 6.41 12.62 -26.82
CA ARG A 444 7.06 12.42 -28.13
C ARG A 444 6.96 10.97 -28.60
N THR A 445 6.44 10.78 -29.80
CA THR A 445 6.25 9.47 -30.44
C THR A 445 6.52 9.59 -31.93
N PRO A 446 6.57 8.49 -32.72
CA PRO A 446 6.81 8.59 -34.16
C PRO A 446 5.72 9.38 -34.91
N SER A 447 4.48 9.39 -34.39
CA SER A 447 3.37 10.19 -34.94
C SER A 447 3.32 11.62 -34.40
N ASN A 448 4.02 11.90 -33.29
CA ASN A 448 4.16 13.23 -32.71
C ASN A 448 5.66 13.54 -32.43
N PRO A 449 6.48 13.77 -33.46
CA PRO A 449 7.94 13.89 -33.30
C PRO A 449 8.34 15.16 -32.54
N HIS A 450 7.54 16.22 -32.63
CA HIS A 450 7.81 17.51 -31.97
C HIS A 450 7.27 17.58 -30.54
N GLY A 451 6.51 16.58 -30.09
CA GLY A 451 5.92 16.56 -28.75
C GLY A 451 4.78 17.57 -28.57
N LEU A 452 4.19 17.58 -27.38
CA LEU A 452 3.06 18.44 -27.04
C LEU A 452 3.47 19.92 -26.98
N THR A 453 4.65 20.22 -26.45
CA THR A 453 5.11 21.59 -26.24
C THR A 453 5.40 22.29 -27.56
N SER A 454 6.28 21.72 -28.39
CA SER A 454 6.69 22.34 -29.65
C SER A 454 5.71 22.07 -30.80
N GLY A 455 5.02 20.92 -30.79
CA GLY A 455 4.11 20.54 -31.87
C GLY A 455 2.70 21.11 -31.70
N TYR A 456 2.18 21.15 -30.48
CA TYR A 456 0.79 21.55 -30.20
C TYR A 456 0.68 22.82 -29.34
N GLY A 457 1.80 23.38 -28.86
CA GLY A 457 1.80 24.55 -27.98
C GLY A 457 1.24 24.27 -26.58
N ILE A 458 1.20 23.01 -26.16
CA ILE A 458 0.63 22.60 -24.87
C ILE A 458 1.74 22.55 -23.81
N PRO A 459 1.66 23.37 -22.75
CA PRO A 459 2.70 23.41 -21.72
C PRO A 459 2.68 22.17 -20.82
N ASN A 460 3.72 22.04 -19.99
CA ASN A 460 3.74 21.05 -18.92
C ASN A 460 2.72 21.40 -17.84
N GLY A 461 2.06 20.38 -17.31
CA GLY A 461 1.22 20.52 -16.13
C GLY A 461 2.04 20.47 -14.84
N GLU A 462 1.34 20.33 -13.73
CA GLU A 462 1.90 20.35 -12.39
C GLU A 462 1.74 18.99 -11.72
N SER A 463 2.81 18.50 -11.09
CA SER A 463 2.78 17.33 -10.20
C SER A 463 2.95 17.84 -8.78
N LEU A 464 1.94 17.66 -7.94
CA LEU A 464 1.87 18.23 -6.60
C LEU A 464 1.99 17.13 -5.55
N ASP A 465 2.97 17.24 -4.65
CA ASP A 465 2.96 16.47 -3.41
C ASP A 465 1.94 17.06 -2.41
N ILE A 466 1.76 16.38 -1.27
CA ILE A 466 0.81 16.82 -0.24
C ILE A 466 1.14 18.23 0.30
N TYR A 467 2.41 18.59 0.46
CA TYR A 467 2.81 19.87 1.03
C TYR A 467 2.56 21.01 0.05
N GLN A 468 2.91 20.79 -1.22
CA GLN A 468 2.64 21.71 -2.32
C GLN A 468 1.14 21.89 -2.57
N ALA A 469 0.36 20.81 -2.48
CA ALA A 469 -1.10 20.87 -2.59
C ALA A 469 -1.73 21.68 -1.47
N ILE A 470 -1.26 21.52 -0.22
CA ILE A 470 -1.72 22.32 0.93
C ILE A 470 -1.42 23.81 0.72
N ASP A 471 -0.19 24.14 0.33
CA ASP A 471 0.23 25.53 0.15
C ASP A 471 -0.58 26.23 -0.95
N LYS A 472 -0.69 25.60 -2.13
CA LYS A 472 -1.44 26.14 -3.27
C LYS A 472 -2.95 26.20 -3.04
N ALA A 473 -3.51 25.27 -2.26
CA ALA A 473 -4.92 25.29 -1.90
C ALA A 473 -5.24 26.23 -0.72
N GLY A 474 -4.23 26.86 -0.09
CA GLY A 474 -4.42 27.67 1.12
C GLY A 474 -4.90 26.86 2.32
N GLY A 475 -4.58 25.56 2.36
CA GLY A 475 -5.02 24.61 3.39
C GLY A 475 -6.52 24.26 3.36
N GLN A 476 -7.25 24.70 2.33
CA GLN A 476 -8.68 24.45 2.21
C GLN A 476 -8.95 23.52 1.03
N PHE A 477 -9.64 22.41 1.30
CA PHE A 477 -10.35 21.65 0.28
C PHE A 477 -11.84 21.82 0.52
N VAL A 478 -12.64 21.80 -0.55
CA VAL A 478 -14.04 22.22 -0.49
C VAL A 478 -14.87 21.19 0.29
N TRP A 479 -15.08 21.41 1.59
CA TRP A 479 -16.32 21.29 2.35
C TRP A 479 -16.02 21.55 3.83
N TRP A 480 -15.82 22.82 4.19
CA TRP A 480 -15.95 23.34 5.56
C TRP A 480 -16.59 24.75 5.61
N ASN A 481 -16.98 25.31 4.46
CA ASN A 481 -17.38 26.72 4.34
C ASN A 481 -18.89 27.00 4.30
N ASN A 482 -19.76 26.04 4.67
CA ASN A 482 -21.23 26.28 4.61
C ASN A 482 -22.02 25.93 5.87
N ARG A 483 -21.39 25.78 7.05
CA ARG A 483 -22.13 25.88 8.31
C ARG A 483 -21.70 27.12 9.09
N LYS A 484 -22.61 28.09 9.12
CA LYS A 484 -22.80 29.00 10.24
C LYS A 484 -23.02 28.17 11.51
N SER A 485 -21.95 27.63 12.07
CA SER A 485 -21.90 27.10 13.43
C SER A 485 -20.44 27.24 13.86
N LEU A 486 -20.21 28.38 14.50
CA LEU A 486 -18.99 28.78 15.15
C LEU A 486 -18.65 27.75 16.26
N ILE A 487 -17.88 26.72 15.94
CA ILE A 487 -17.03 26.02 16.91
C ILE A 487 -15.65 25.96 16.28
N PHE A 488 -14.76 26.78 16.82
CA PHE A 488 -13.39 26.97 16.40
C PHE A 488 -12.64 25.62 16.34
N PHE A 489 -12.35 25.15 15.13
CA PHE A 489 -11.13 24.39 14.85
C PHE A 489 -10.33 25.15 13.79
N THR A 490 -9.91 26.37 14.15
CA THR A 490 -8.78 26.98 13.49
C THR A 490 -7.56 26.10 13.76
N PHE A 491 -6.97 25.52 12.71
CA PHE A 491 -5.57 25.13 12.76
C PHE A 491 -4.79 26.39 13.12
N SER A 492 -4.48 26.53 14.41
CA SER A 492 -3.89 27.74 14.97
C SER A 492 -2.55 27.97 14.27
N THR A 493 -2.39 29.20 13.84
CA THR A 493 -1.26 29.85 13.18
C THR A 493 0.06 29.84 13.96
N LYS A 494 0.28 28.87 14.86
CA LYS A 494 1.55 28.64 15.56
C LYS A 494 2.61 27.92 14.73
N LEU A 495 2.31 27.45 13.52
CA LEU A 495 3.31 26.85 12.62
C LEU A 495 4.09 27.85 11.75
N LYS A 496 3.75 29.14 11.74
CA LYS A 496 4.46 30.15 10.94
C LYS A 496 5.74 30.71 11.58
N LYS A 497 6.00 30.45 12.86
CA LYS A 497 7.25 30.87 13.54
C LYS A 497 8.31 29.76 13.69
N SER A 498 8.01 28.53 13.32
CA SER A 498 8.98 27.41 13.37
C SER A 498 9.55 26.99 12.01
N ILE A 499 9.19 27.67 10.92
CA ILE A 499 9.58 27.26 9.55
C ILE A 499 10.64 28.20 8.92
N VAL A 500 10.92 29.35 9.53
CA VAL A 500 11.95 30.30 9.05
C VAL A 500 13.37 29.92 9.50
N LEU A 501 13.54 28.84 10.29
CA LEU A 501 14.87 28.34 10.71
C LEU A 501 15.21 26.96 10.11
N MET A 502 14.58 26.60 8.98
CA MET A 502 14.79 25.32 8.30
C MET A 502 15.26 25.54 6.86
N HIS A 503 16.16 26.50 6.69
CA HIS A 503 17.15 26.51 5.62
C HIS A 503 18.51 26.32 6.28
N ILE A 504 19.35 25.51 5.64
CA ILE A 504 20.66 24.99 6.07
C ILE A 504 20.57 23.61 6.76
N PHE A 505 21.33 22.67 6.18
CA PHE A 505 21.56 21.26 6.53
C PHE A 505 20.74 20.20 5.78
N VAL A 506 21.06 20.07 4.49
CA VAL A 506 21.32 18.75 3.89
C VAL A 506 22.58 18.19 4.57
N LEU A 507 22.45 17.12 5.38
CA LEU A 507 23.44 16.06 5.66
C LEU A 507 23.02 15.20 6.88
N GLU A 508 23.23 13.88 6.73
CA GLU A 508 23.33 12.79 7.72
C GLU A 508 22.08 12.12 8.37
N MET A 509 22.01 10.80 8.16
CA MET A 509 21.25 9.80 8.92
C MET A 509 21.81 9.64 10.35
N SER A 510 20.94 9.41 11.38
CA SER A 510 21.21 8.68 12.67
C SER A 510 20.38 9.15 13.91
N ARG A 511 19.62 10.26 13.87
CA ARG A 511 18.93 10.78 15.08
C ARG A 511 17.71 9.99 15.59
N ALA A 512 17.01 9.25 14.72
CA ALA A 512 15.76 8.57 15.09
C ALA A 512 15.98 7.33 15.98
N THR A 513 17.05 6.58 15.72
CA THR A 513 17.41 5.36 16.46
C THR A 513 17.77 5.67 17.91
N LYS A 514 18.49 6.78 18.15
CA LYS A 514 18.93 7.20 19.50
C LYS A 514 17.75 7.62 20.40
N ARG A 515 16.75 8.32 19.84
CA ARG A 515 15.52 8.68 20.56
C ARG A 515 14.68 7.46 20.95
N LYS A 516 14.58 6.48 20.05
CA LYS A 516 13.81 5.25 20.29
C LYS A 516 14.49 4.35 21.34
N HIS A 517 15.82 4.32 21.35
CA HIS A 517 16.61 3.59 22.34
C HIS A 517 16.50 4.21 23.74
N VAL A 518 16.63 5.54 23.86
CA VAL A 518 16.49 6.26 25.14
C VAL A 518 15.06 6.14 25.69
N LEU A 519 14.03 6.19 24.84
CA LEU A 519 12.65 5.99 25.28
C LEU A 519 12.40 4.53 25.73
N MET A 520 12.98 3.54 25.05
CA MET A 520 12.94 2.13 25.50
C MET A 520 13.66 1.92 26.84
N GLU A 521 14.81 2.55 27.07
CA GLU A 521 15.56 2.46 28.34
C GLU A 521 14.78 3.11 29.50
N VAL A 522 14.07 4.22 29.23
CA VAL A 522 13.22 4.92 30.22
C VAL A 522 11.90 4.17 30.48
N LEU A 523 11.43 3.38 29.51
CA LEU A 523 10.22 2.54 29.60
C LEU A 523 10.54 1.07 29.91
N GLN A 524 11.80 0.72 30.21
CA GLN A 524 12.11 -0.62 30.70
C GLN A 524 11.49 -0.77 32.09
N ASP A 525 10.65 -1.81 32.24
CA ASP A 525 10.05 -2.28 33.48
C ASP A 525 11.11 -2.87 34.44
N ASP A 526 12.11 -2.06 34.78
CA ASP A 526 13.11 -2.41 35.79
C ASP A 526 12.56 -2.05 37.17
N PHE A 527 11.99 -3.03 37.87
CA PHE A 527 11.47 -2.85 39.22
C PHE A 527 12.52 -3.11 40.32
N SER A 528 13.82 -3.10 39.99
CA SER A 528 14.88 -3.29 40.99
C SER A 528 14.78 -2.27 42.14
N PRO A 529 14.99 -2.70 43.40
CA PRO A 529 15.00 -1.80 44.54
C PRO A 529 16.21 -0.86 44.48
N PRO A 530 16.12 0.36 45.04
CA PRO A 530 17.25 1.28 45.18
C PRO A 530 18.47 0.61 45.85
N THR A 531 19.67 0.85 45.33
CA THR A 531 20.92 0.45 45.99
C THR A 531 21.23 1.36 47.18
N GLU A 532 22.16 0.96 48.07
CA GLU A 532 22.50 1.70 49.30
C GLU A 532 22.97 3.15 49.08
N GLN A 533 23.41 3.48 47.86
CA GLN A 533 23.88 4.82 47.48
C GLN A 533 22.80 5.66 46.77
N GLN A 534 21.61 5.12 46.53
CA GLN A 534 20.53 5.78 45.79
C GLN A 534 19.41 6.25 46.71
N GLN A 535 18.83 7.41 46.40
CA GLN A 535 17.76 8.01 47.19
C GLN A 535 16.55 8.39 46.32
N ILE A 536 15.34 8.18 46.85
CA ILE A 536 14.09 8.64 46.23
C ILE A 536 13.80 10.06 46.67
N VAL A 537 13.61 10.97 45.71
CA VAL A 537 13.34 12.38 45.95
C VAL A 537 12.18 12.89 45.09
N LYS A 538 11.54 13.98 45.50
CA LYS A 538 10.40 14.58 44.81
C LYS A 538 10.79 15.88 44.11
N VAL A 539 10.36 16.07 42.86
CA VAL A 539 10.67 17.27 42.08
C VAL A 539 9.78 18.44 42.50
N VAL A 540 10.39 19.50 43.03
CA VAL A 540 9.70 20.73 43.48
C VAL A 540 9.59 21.74 42.36
N SER A 541 10.68 22.01 41.64
CA SER A 541 10.68 22.98 40.53
C SER A 541 11.77 22.69 39.50
N SER A 542 11.56 23.13 38.25
CA SER A 542 12.60 23.08 37.21
C SER A 542 13.29 24.44 37.13
N LYS A 543 14.61 24.50 37.30
CA LYS A 543 15.40 25.76 37.32
C LYS A 543 16.00 26.10 35.95
N GLY A 544 15.65 25.35 34.91
CA GLY A 544 16.20 25.52 33.56
C GLY A 544 17.57 24.84 33.39
N ASN A 545 18.07 24.78 32.15
CA ASN A 545 19.33 24.12 31.78
C ASN A 545 19.48 22.64 32.22
N ASN A 546 18.36 21.90 32.31
CA ASN A 546 18.29 20.50 32.77
C ASN A 546 18.67 20.30 34.25
N LEU A 547 18.51 21.34 35.07
CA LEU A 547 18.61 21.29 36.52
C LEU A 547 17.21 21.29 37.16
N HIS A 548 17.04 20.46 38.18
CA HIS A 548 15.80 20.30 38.92
C HIS A 548 16.07 20.48 40.41
N GLU A 549 15.20 21.24 41.08
CA GLU A 549 15.19 21.36 42.54
C GLU A 549 14.31 20.25 43.10
N VAL A 550 14.88 19.43 43.97
CA VAL A 550 14.25 18.25 44.56
C VAL A 550 14.23 18.34 46.08
N GLU A 551 13.27 17.67 46.69
CA GLU A 551 13.08 17.54 48.13
C GLU A 551 13.25 16.08 48.52
N ALA A 552 14.14 15.83 49.49
CA ALA A 552 14.39 14.51 50.06
C ALA A 552 13.39 14.16 51.17
N ALA A 553 13.37 12.88 51.57
CA ALA A 553 12.46 12.39 52.61
C ALA A 553 12.71 13.01 54.00
N ASP A 554 13.87 13.63 54.22
CA ASP A 554 14.23 14.37 55.43
C ASP A 554 13.81 15.86 55.38
N GLY A 555 13.16 16.30 54.29
CA GLY A 555 12.73 17.69 54.07
C GLY A 555 13.82 18.62 53.55
N SER A 556 15.03 18.12 53.27
CA SER A 556 16.11 18.93 52.70
C SER A 556 15.93 19.12 51.19
N THR A 557 16.18 20.35 50.71
CA THR A 557 16.09 20.69 49.28
C THR A 557 17.47 20.87 48.66
N PHE A 558 17.72 20.26 47.51
CA PHE A 558 18.97 20.41 46.76
C PHE A 558 18.76 20.33 45.25
N LEU A 559 19.78 20.71 44.48
CA LEU A 559 19.74 20.69 43.02
C LEU A 559 20.30 19.39 42.48
N VAL A 560 19.58 18.83 41.51
CA VAL A 560 19.98 17.63 40.77
C VAL A 560 20.05 17.90 39.26
N SER A 561 21.05 17.30 38.62
CA SER A 561 21.21 17.35 37.18
C SER A 561 20.57 16.15 36.49
N MET A 562 19.98 16.40 35.33
CA MET A 562 19.55 15.33 34.45
C MET A 562 20.74 14.81 33.63
N PRO A 563 20.98 13.48 33.56
CA PRO A 563 22.01 12.89 32.72
C PRO A 563 21.88 13.29 31.27
N THR A 564 23.02 13.42 30.59
CA THR A 564 23.09 13.77 29.17
C THR A 564 22.25 12.86 28.27
N LYS A 565 22.08 11.58 28.65
CA LYS A 565 21.22 10.61 27.94
C LYS A 565 19.74 10.99 27.91
N PHE A 566 19.22 11.62 28.97
CA PHE A 566 17.81 11.97 29.11
C PHE A 566 17.46 13.39 28.66
N ARG A 567 18.46 14.29 28.58
CA ARG A 567 18.26 15.68 28.13
C ARG A 567 17.59 15.71 26.75
N LYS A 568 16.51 16.50 26.62
CA LYS A 568 15.69 16.67 25.39
C LYS A 568 14.87 15.45 24.95
N ASN A 569 14.93 14.33 25.68
CA ASN A 569 14.23 13.09 25.36
C ASN A 569 13.21 12.70 26.45
N VAL A 570 13.47 13.04 27.72
CA VAL A 570 12.60 12.77 28.87
C VAL A 570 12.13 14.08 29.50
N TRP A 571 10.86 14.17 29.88
CA TRP A 571 10.27 15.33 30.55
C TRP A 571 9.85 14.96 31.97
N VAL A 572 10.34 15.70 32.96
CA VAL A 572 9.98 15.55 34.37
C VAL A 572 9.23 16.79 34.84
N LYS A 573 8.07 16.58 35.47
CA LYS A 573 7.18 17.65 35.94
C LYS A 573 7.29 17.84 37.45
N ARG A 574 6.80 18.98 37.94
CA ARG A 574 6.66 19.24 39.38
C ARG A 574 5.73 18.19 39.99
N GLY A 575 6.18 17.58 41.08
CA GLY A 575 5.45 16.53 41.80
C GLY A 575 5.80 15.10 41.37
N ASP A 576 6.62 14.92 40.33
CA ASP A 576 7.12 13.60 39.95
C ASP A 576 8.19 13.13 40.95
N PHE A 577 8.29 11.82 41.14
CA PHE A 577 9.31 11.18 41.96
C PHE A 577 10.43 10.64 41.08
N VAL A 578 11.67 10.82 41.53
CA VAL A 578 12.87 10.43 40.78
C VAL A 578 13.87 9.75 41.72
N LEU A 579 14.62 8.80 41.18
CA LEU A 579 15.71 8.13 41.85
C LEU A 579 17.02 8.87 41.52
N VAL A 580 17.77 9.27 42.53
CA VAL A 580 19.00 10.06 42.39
C VAL A 580 20.18 9.40 43.09
N GLU A 581 21.38 9.68 42.60
CA GLU A 581 22.64 9.19 43.16
C GLU A 581 23.57 10.40 43.46
N PRO A 582 24.14 10.51 44.68
CA PRO A 582 24.91 11.66 45.11
C PRO A 582 26.24 11.78 44.37
N ILE A 583 26.70 13.02 44.15
CA ILE A 583 27.99 13.31 43.53
C ILE A 583 28.93 13.86 44.60
N GLU A 584 30.03 13.16 44.91
CA GLU A 584 30.97 13.53 45.99
C GLU A 584 31.70 14.87 45.75
N GLU A 585 31.83 15.32 44.49
CA GLU A 585 32.60 16.51 44.08
C GLU A 585 31.74 17.75 43.73
N GLY A 586 30.45 17.75 44.07
CA GLY A 586 29.48 18.77 43.63
C GLY A 586 29.18 19.90 44.63
N ASP A 587 29.66 21.12 44.38
CA ASP A 587 29.41 22.30 45.24
C ASP A 587 27.97 22.85 45.13
N LYS A 588 27.42 22.91 43.91
CA LYS A 588 26.07 23.48 43.61
C LYS A 588 25.03 22.45 43.18
N VAL A 589 25.45 21.32 42.63
CA VAL A 589 24.58 20.22 42.20
C VAL A 589 25.01 19.00 43.00
N LYS A 590 24.13 18.47 43.84
CA LYS A 590 24.49 17.47 44.85
C LYS A 590 24.23 16.02 44.43
N ALA A 591 23.44 15.81 43.37
CA ALA A 591 23.15 14.47 42.86
C ALA A 591 22.78 14.48 41.37
N GLU A 592 22.89 13.31 40.72
CA GLU A 592 22.43 13.08 39.34
C GLU A 592 21.21 12.14 39.31
N MET A 593 20.27 12.41 38.40
CA MET A 593 19.05 11.62 38.26
C MET A 593 19.30 10.30 37.52
N VAL A 594 19.11 9.17 38.21
CA VAL A 594 19.25 7.85 37.61
C VAL A 594 17.99 7.44 36.85
N ARG A 595 16.81 7.66 37.45
CA ARG A 595 15.52 7.21 36.89
C ARG A 595 14.34 8.09 37.29
N VAL A 596 13.33 8.15 36.43
CA VAL A 596 12.01 8.75 36.74
C VAL A 596 11.04 7.65 37.14
N LEU A 597 10.39 7.78 38.31
CA LEU A 597 9.49 6.77 38.84
C LEU A 597 8.06 7.00 38.34
N THR A 598 7.48 5.97 37.73
CA THR A 598 6.06 5.94 37.32
C THR A 598 5.16 5.47 38.46
N ASN A 599 3.84 5.61 38.33
CA ASN A 599 2.87 5.16 39.35
C ASN A 599 3.00 3.67 39.69
N ASP A 600 3.38 2.82 38.73
CA ASP A 600 3.55 1.38 38.95
C ASP A 600 4.81 1.07 39.77
N HIS A 601 5.90 1.85 39.58
CA HIS A 601 7.09 1.76 40.44
C HIS A 601 6.77 2.15 41.88
N ILE A 602 5.96 3.19 42.09
CA ILE A 602 5.55 3.63 43.43
C ILE A 602 4.76 2.51 44.13
N LYS A 603 3.78 1.90 43.46
CA LYS A 603 3.02 0.76 44.00
C LYS A 603 3.92 -0.42 44.37
N TYR A 604 4.93 -0.71 43.54
CA TYR A 604 5.88 -1.80 43.78
C TYR A 604 6.79 -1.51 44.99
N PHE A 605 7.38 -0.30 45.07
CA PHE A 605 8.26 0.08 46.18
C PHE A 605 7.54 0.25 47.52
N VAL A 606 6.26 0.63 47.51
CA VAL A 606 5.41 0.61 48.71
C VAL A 606 5.17 -0.83 49.18
N LYS A 607 4.91 -1.76 48.24
CA LYS A 607 4.71 -3.17 48.55
C LYS A 607 5.98 -3.85 49.09
N ASP A 608 7.15 -3.45 48.59
CA ASP A 608 8.45 -3.99 48.98
C ASP A 608 9.04 -3.33 50.24
N GLY A 609 8.36 -2.31 50.81
CA GLY A 609 8.77 -1.64 52.05
C GLY A 609 9.94 -0.66 51.90
N VAL A 610 10.32 -0.29 50.67
CA VAL A 610 11.46 0.60 50.38
C VAL A 610 11.02 2.06 50.15
N TRP A 611 9.71 2.33 50.18
CA TRP A 611 9.16 3.68 49.99
C TRP A 611 9.25 4.53 51.27
N PRO A 612 9.80 5.76 51.22
CA PRO A 612 9.89 6.61 52.40
C PRO A 612 8.52 7.03 52.95
N GLU A 613 8.29 6.82 54.25
CA GLU A 613 7.00 7.11 54.91
C GLU A 613 6.57 8.57 54.79
N ALA A 614 7.53 9.51 54.74
CA ALA A 614 7.30 10.94 54.56
C ALA A 614 6.54 11.31 53.27
N PHE A 615 6.50 10.41 52.28
CA PHE A 615 5.82 10.64 51.00
C PHE A 615 4.44 9.98 50.88
N ASN A 616 3.96 9.28 51.92
CA ASN A 616 2.66 8.59 51.90
C ASN A 616 1.44 9.54 51.94
N GLU A 617 1.57 10.72 52.59
CA GLU A 617 0.44 11.66 52.76
C GLU A 617 -0.03 12.35 51.46
N VAL A 618 0.76 12.29 50.38
CA VAL A 618 0.43 12.93 49.09
C VAL A 618 -0.51 12.05 48.24
N ASN A 619 -0.58 10.74 48.49
CA ASN A 619 -1.43 9.83 47.71
C ASN A 619 -2.92 9.91 48.09
N ALA A 620 -3.27 10.33 49.31
CA ALA A 620 -4.66 10.43 49.75
C ALA A 620 -5.49 11.52 49.05
N LYS A 621 -4.84 12.49 48.37
CA LYS A 621 -5.54 13.58 47.64
C LYS A 621 -5.76 13.30 46.15
N LYS A 622 -5.25 12.19 45.60
CA LYS A 622 -5.42 11.82 44.17
C LYS A 622 -6.50 10.77 43.93
N GLU A 623 -7.04 10.15 44.96
CA GLU A 623 -8.10 9.12 44.84
C GLU A 623 -9.51 9.70 44.58
N THR A 624 -9.70 11.02 44.56
CA THR A 624 -11.01 11.65 44.31
C THR A 624 -11.22 12.23 42.92
N ASP A 625 -10.30 12.02 41.96
CA ASP A 625 -10.48 12.46 40.55
C ASP A 625 -10.16 11.32 39.57
N GLY A 626 -10.52 10.09 39.95
CA GLY A 626 -10.52 8.91 39.10
C GLY A 626 -11.95 8.58 38.64
N ASP A 627 -12.10 8.36 37.33
CA ASP A 627 -13.27 7.83 36.63
C ASP A 627 -14.36 8.82 36.18
N GLU A 628 -14.00 9.76 35.31
CA GLU A 628 -14.93 10.22 34.27
C GLU A 628 -14.52 9.67 32.90
N LEU A 629 -15.05 8.48 32.61
CA LEU A 629 -15.21 7.96 31.25
C LEU A 629 -15.96 8.99 30.41
N PHE A 630 -15.35 9.39 29.29
CA PHE A 630 -15.97 10.20 28.26
C PHE A 630 -17.33 9.60 27.82
N ILE A 631 -18.43 10.25 28.19
CA ILE A 631 -19.78 9.88 27.75
C ILE A 631 -19.93 10.28 26.28
N ASN A 632 -20.05 9.28 25.41
CA ASN A 632 -20.32 9.45 23.99
C ASN A 632 -21.78 9.91 23.76
N THR A 633 -21.98 11.17 23.41
CA THR A 633 -23.29 11.80 23.15
C THR A 633 -23.89 11.51 21.76
N ASN A 634 -23.26 10.66 20.94
CA ASN A 634 -23.74 10.33 19.59
C ASN A 634 -24.47 8.97 19.48
N ARG A 635 -24.88 8.36 20.60
CA ARG A 635 -25.76 7.18 20.59
C ARG A 635 -27.22 7.62 20.74
N ARG A 636 -28.07 7.25 19.78
CA ARG A 636 -29.53 7.40 19.90
C ARG A 636 -30.00 6.55 21.08
N VAL A 637 -30.55 7.20 22.12
CA VAL A 637 -31.21 6.51 23.24
C VAL A 637 -32.50 5.89 22.69
N VAL A 638 -32.53 4.57 22.59
CA VAL A 638 -33.78 3.82 22.40
C VAL A 638 -34.39 3.72 23.79
N LEU A 639 -35.48 4.44 24.02
CA LEU A 639 -36.30 4.28 25.21
C LEU A 639 -37.17 3.05 24.98
N ASP A 640 -36.76 1.92 25.54
CA ASP A 640 -37.69 0.81 25.78
C ASP A 640 -38.67 1.27 26.86
N LYS A 641 -39.91 1.52 26.43
CA LYS A 641 -41.04 1.69 27.35
C LYS A 641 -41.65 0.31 27.55
N ASP A 642 -41.28 -0.33 28.65
CA ASP A 642 -42.13 -1.33 29.28
C ASP A 642 -42.98 -0.63 30.33
N SER A 643 -44.29 -0.60 30.10
CA SER A 643 -45.29 -0.49 31.15
C SER A 643 -46.48 -1.36 30.75
N ASP A 644 -46.68 -2.40 31.55
CA ASP A 644 -47.72 -3.42 31.48
C ASP A 644 -49.16 -2.89 31.49
N SER A 645 -50.05 -3.83 31.15
CA SER A 645 -51.46 -4.01 31.55
C SER A 645 -52.57 -3.60 30.57
N ASP A 646 -53.11 -4.66 29.97
CA ASP A 646 -54.51 -5.08 29.92
C ASP A 646 -55.60 -4.32 29.15
N SER A 647 -56.42 -5.18 28.54
CA SER A 647 -57.85 -5.10 28.23
C SER A 647 -58.30 -4.64 26.84
N ASP A 648 -58.73 -5.67 26.09
CA ASP A 648 -60.06 -5.83 25.48
C ASP A 648 -60.52 -5.02 24.26
N SER A 649 -61.03 -5.84 23.32
CA SER A 649 -62.26 -5.69 22.53
C SER A 649 -62.19 -5.12 21.11
N SER A 650 -62.73 -5.95 20.18
CA SER A 650 -63.60 -5.65 19.02
C SER A 650 -63.14 -4.57 18.03
N ASP A 651 -63.11 -4.76 16.71
CA ASP A 651 -63.83 -5.63 15.77
C ASP A 651 -62.96 -5.91 14.54
#